data_AF-A0A9P9PYK4-F1
#
_entry.id   AF-A0A9P9PYK4-F1
#
_cell.length_a   1.000
_cell.length_b   1.000
_cell.length_c   1.000
_cell.angle_alpha   90.00
_cell.angle_beta   90.00
_cell.angle_gamma   90.00
#
_symmetry.space_group_name_H-M   'P 1'
#
loop_
_entity.id
_entity.type
_entity.pdbx_description
1 polymer ?
#
loop_
_entity_poly.entity_id
_entity_poly.type
_entity_poly.pdbx_seq_one_letter_code
_entity_poly.pdbx_strand_id
1 'polypeptide(L)'
;MSDLETLLSHQDVCPSVLQAQLASTPNVPSSLAATHEARLFRSNSGGLSQDMRSIEGISSRSEILGEVPRETSWIKRKLKSRLQPLYPSRMPPVNANSNIYLGKTNWKSKVNILLAVYSTIFSMLWFLISLLRPGWGEVIRTGGFLAPSTASTIFALFSKTIEISSVGVLVTFLGQFLTRRSLHSAGFSISELGMRGWFVQPAYVVSHWNQVKLAGSTILGALSLLISICIMFFTTASDALVSPHLKYGHWENEIMYSFVKSSFANPVVSITNANHRSDHRMGVGPRQSGLALDDRPVAFSTIFPDTVVQGRWFNGTNRATSSADFGSSDDRIIDNVSLSMPHASVYYARPTKIGGDSPGEFSLKAAVVSPSSNVLCLNLNITELSPIIYTEWPNAAKTTTSNNTMSPANYVASPDWENYIQPIPGNDFLNATVFDSIFEWGPQFNTQPPVFPNLPQDNNIILNVSVPDSESIYLLLKSPSIEDYTLCQMYGYLSTNCSTRYTVTSARRFMTTHCDDVEDEMAYWRKQSITYPSDHFRNLDYRTVLATWAIALVEDTNGKGPNGLQRLLSQFIWRMYSFDTPTLAEALSVLSSSLLMQSSMSTSTVHYWNYSAMQLDPGEWVSFNASRKYQQYRSGSTSDWQGIFYIVLAVVLAGNVYCLVYFLRNRELLVDVTDPKNSFALAMNSPFSSKLLGACGGGPLGEQLNVKWNLERNENEHFYLRAKEEYEHTEGSELRSRHKLNASGPNVSE
;
A
#
# COMPACT_ATOMS: atom_id res chain seq x y z
N MET A 1 16.75 -27.44 34.99
CA MET A 1 15.31 -27.18 34.98
C MET A 1 14.70 -27.96 33.83
N SER A 2 14.52 -29.29 33.88
CA SER A 2 14.43 -30.22 35.01
C SER A 2 13.27 -29.95 35.98
N ASP A 3 12.38 -30.94 36.02
CA ASP A 3 11.54 -31.38 37.15
C ASP A 3 10.51 -30.41 37.74
N LEU A 4 9.28 -30.44 37.19
CA LEU A 4 8.06 -30.51 38.01
C LEU A 4 6.78 -31.07 37.34
N GLU A 5 6.90 -31.87 36.26
CA GLU A 5 5.74 -32.55 35.62
C GLU A 5 5.58 -34.02 36.03
N THR A 6 5.34 -34.32 37.32
CA THR A 6 4.59 -35.51 37.77
C THR A 6 4.32 -35.45 39.27
N LEU A 7 3.10 -35.08 39.68
CA LEU A 7 2.36 -35.55 40.87
C LEU A 7 0.99 -34.84 40.92
N LEU A 8 0.04 -35.40 41.69
CA LEU A 8 -1.39 -34.99 41.77
C LEU A 8 -2.28 -35.43 40.59
N SER A 9 -2.22 -36.73 40.28
CA SER A 9 -3.43 -37.48 39.88
C SER A 9 -3.98 -38.21 41.11
N HIS A 10 -5.28 -38.51 41.12
CA HIS A 10 -6.05 -39.17 42.19
C HIS A 10 -6.08 -38.45 43.56
N GLN A 11 -7.13 -37.66 43.79
CA GLN A 11 -8.16 -38.04 44.76
C GLN A 11 -9.39 -37.13 44.65
N ASP A 12 -10.54 -37.70 44.31
CA ASP A 12 -11.85 -37.23 44.77
C ASP A 12 -12.87 -38.37 44.59
N VAL A 13 -13.46 -38.83 45.68
CA VAL A 13 -14.44 -39.93 45.71
C VAL A 13 -15.68 -39.41 46.42
N CYS A 14 -16.79 -39.27 45.70
CA CYS A 14 -18.06 -38.88 46.31
C CYS A 14 -18.59 -40.00 47.23
N PRO A 15 -18.77 -39.76 48.53
CA PRO A 15 -19.37 -40.74 49.42
C PRO A 15 -20.90 -40.82 49.20
N SER A 16 -21.43 -42.04 49.15
CA SER A 16 -22.88 -42.30 49.11
C SER A 16 -23.52 -42.12 50.49
N VAL A 17 -24.66 -41.44 50.57
CA VAL A 17 -25.50 -41.37 51.79
C VAL A 17 -26.91 -41.85 51.46
N LEU A 18 -27.47 -42.69 52.33
CA LEU A 18 -28.78 -43.32 52.17
C LEU A 18 -29.92 -42.47 52.80
N GLN A 19 -31.16 -42.93 52.62
CA GLN A 19 -32.39 -42.24 53.00
C GLN A 19 -32.54 -41.98 54.52
N ALA A 20 -33.22 -40.88 54.84
CA ALA A 20 -34.10 -40.80 56.00
C ALA A 20 -35.33 -39.94 55.65
N GLN A 21 -36.53 -40.44 55.97
CA GLN A 21 -37.78 -39.66 55.93
C GLN A 21 -38.24 -39.38 57.35
N LEU A 22 -38.71 -38.16 57.62
CA LEU A 22 -39.92 -37.86 58.41
C LEU A 22 -40.19 -36.35 58.38
N ALA A 23 -41.37 -35.91 58.86
CA ALA A 23 -41.94 -34.61 58.53
C ALA A 23 -42.34 -33.76 59.75
N SER A 24 -42.18 -32.43 59.64
CA SER A 24 -43.08 -31.43 60.24
C SER A 24 -42.81 -30.01 59.71
N THR A 25 -43.87 -29.32 59.29
CA THR A 25 -43.95 -27.86 59.05
C THR A 25 -44.41 -27.11 60.33
N PRO A 26 -44.54 -25.77 60.36
CA PRO A 26 -43.84 -24.69 59.63
C PRO A 26 -43.30 -23.57 60.58
N ASN A 27 -42.54 -22.59 60.06
CA ASN A 27 -42.87 -21.14 60.09
C ASN A 27 -41.71 -20.21 59.66
N VAL A 28 -42.02 -18.92 59.52
CA VAL A 28 -41.29 -17.79 58.87
C VAL A 28 -41.56 -16.53 59.72
N PRO A 29 -40.74 -15.44 59.75
CA PRO A 29 -39.49 -15.11 59.04
C PRO A 29 -38.27 -15.13 60.03
N SER A 30 -37.29 -14.20 60.17
CA SER A 30 -37.03 -12.87 59.60
C SER A 30 -35.58 -12.33 59.73
N SER A 31 -35.31 -11.30 58.92
CA SER A 31 -34.55 -10.06 59.20
C SER A 31 -33.05 -10.04 59.52
N LEU A 32 -32.36 -9.28 58.64
CA LEU A 32 -31.23 -8.36 58.87
C LEU A 32 -29.78 -8.87 59.02
N ALA A 33 -28.91 -8.25 58.19
CA ALA A 33 -27.65 -7.55 58.50
C ALA A 33 -26.71 -8.06 59.62
N ALA A 34 -25.38 -7.97 59.51
CA ALA A 34 -24.45 -7.66 58.40
C ALA A 34 -23.01 -7.85 58.94
N THR A 35 -21.99 -7.38 58.20
CA THR A 35 -20.67 -6.96 58.71
C THR A 35 -19.79 -7.96 59.49
N HIS A 36 -18.88 -8.56 58.72
CA HIS A 36 -17.42 -8.34 58.81
C HIS A 36 -16.52 -9.03 59.87
N GLU A 37 -15.24 -9.04 59.51
CA GLU A 37 -14.03 -9.26 60.33
C GLU A 37 -13.77 -10.69 60.84
N ALA A 38 -13.01 -11.45 60.04
CA ALA A 38 -12.27 -12.62 60.49
C ALA A 38 -11.22 -12.26 61.56
N ARG A 39 -10.87 -13.23 62.43
CA ARG A 39 -9.52 -13.31 63.03
C ARG A 39 -9.00 -14.73 63.05
N LEU A 40 -7.72 -14.85 62.72
CA LEU A 40 -6.97 -16.10 62.80
C LEU A 40 -6.79 -16.53 64.26
N PHE A 41 -6.71 -17.84 64.50
CA PHE A 41 -5.70 -18.39 65.41
C PHE A 41 -5.13 -19.70 64.86
N ARG A 42 -4.10 -20.23 65.52
CA ARG A 42 -2.98 -20.95 64.91
C ARG A 42 -2.59 -22.17 65.73
N SER A 43 -2.06 -23.21 65.06
CA SER A 43 -1.33 -24.35 65.67
C SER A 43 -2.22 -25.34 66.46
N ASN A 44 -2.08 -26.66 66.30
CA ASN A 44 -0.85 -27.39 66.62
C ASN A 44 -0.60 -28.64 65.76
N SER A 45 0.62 -29.14 65.87
CA SER A 45 1.16 -30.32 65.20
C SER A 45 1.30 -31.51 66.15
N GLY A 46 1.35 -32.72 65.57
CA GLY A 46 1.58 -33.98 66.29
C GLY A 46 0.77 -35.14 65.68
N GLY A 47 1.33 -36.28 65.27
CA GLY A 47 2.75 -36.65 65.20
C GLY A 47 3.06 -38.04 65.75
N LEU A 48 2.59 -39.10 65.08
CA LEU A 48 2.98 -40.52 65.19
C LEU A 48 2.65 -41.14 63.82
N SER A 49 3.50 -41.84 63.06
CA SER A 49 4.64 -42.76 63.31
C SER A 49 4.22 -44.22 63.54
N GLN A 50 4.96 -45.14 62.88
CA GLN A 50 4.83 -46.61 62.89
C GLN A 50 3.55 -47.19 62.22
N ASP A 51 3.55 -48.34 61.56
CA ASP A 51 4.64 -49.23 61.06
C ASP A 51 4.07 -49.96 59.81
N MET A 52 4.75 -50.05 58.65
CA MET A 52 5.93 -50.86 58.25
C MET A 52 5.61 -52.29 57.75
N ARG A 53 6.10 -52.58 56.52
CA ARG A 53 6.10 -53.87 55.75
C ARG A 53 4.74 -54.30 55.20
N SER A 54 4.55 -54.64 53.91
CA SER A 54 5.36 -55.38 52.90
C SER A 54 5.12 -56.90 52.91
N ILE A 55 4.67 -57.43 51.76
CA ILE A 55 5.28 -58.56 51.02
C ILE A 55 4.65 -58.65 49.60
N GLU A 56 5.43 -59.14 48.63
CA GLU A 56 5.07 -59.31 47.21
C GLU A 56 4.45 -60.71 46.92
N GLY A 57 3.84 -60.96 45.74
CA GLY A 57 3.20 -62.29 45.52
C GLY A 57 2.56 -62.70 44.17
N ILE A 58 3.29 -62.59 43.06
CA ILE A 58 3.47 -63.67 42.04
C ILE A 58 2.22 -64.44 41.46
N SER A 59 1.88 -64.08 40.20
CA SER A 59 1.91 -64.94 38.98
C SER A 59 0.81 -65.97 38.57
N SER A 60 0.80 -66.24 37.25
CA SER A 60 0.09 -67.26 36.43
C SER A 60 -1.44 -67.12 36.30
N ARG A 61 -2.09 -67.15 35.11
CA ARG A 61 -1.90 -67.80 33.78
C ARG A 61 -2.49 -69.22 33.67
N SER A 62 -3.59 -69.34 32.93
CA SER A 62 -3.89 -70.49 32.06
C SER A 62 -4.73 -70.05 30.86
N GLU A 63 -4.51 -70.70 29.71
CA GLU A 63 -5.30 -70.57 28.47
C GLU A 63 -6.07 -71.87 28.26
N ILE A 64 -7.14 -71.87 27.44
CA ILE A 64 -7.53 -72.98 26.54
C ILE A 64 -8.58 -72.48 25.53
N LEU A 65 -8.61 -73.10 24.34
CA LEU A 65 -9.30 -72.61 23.15
C LEU A 65 -10.76 -73.09 23.02
N GLY A 66 -11.53 -72.38 22.18
CA GLY A 66 -12.76 -72.84 21.54
C GLY A 66 -13.25 -71.82 20.50
N GLU A 67 -13.35 -72.18 19.22
CA GLU A 67 -13.63 -71.24 18.12
C GLU A 67 -14.69 -71.78 17.13
N VAL A 68 -15.27 -70.87 16.31
CA VAL A 68 -16.10 -71.11 15.10
C VAL A 68 -17.58 -71.53 15.39
N PRO A 69 -18.60 -71.12 14.58
CA PRO A 69 -18.61 -70.32 13.35
C PRO A 69 -19.40 -68.98 13.38
N ARG A 70 -19.31 -68.24 12.26
CA ARG A 70 -20.09 -67.02 11.98
C ARG A 70 -21.40 -67.33 11.21
N GLU A 71 -22.59 -67.32 11.85
CA GLU A 71 -23.83 -67.12 11.08
C GLU A 71 -25.05 -66.58 11.89
N THR A 72 -25.24 -65.26 11.96
CA THR A 72 -26.52 -64.65 12.46
C THR A 72 -26.92 -63.33 11.76
N SER A 73 -26.26 -62.94 10.66
CA SER A 73 -26.46 -61.63 10.02
C SER A 73 -27.83 -61.46 9.35
N TRP A 74 -28.38 -62.52 8.76
CA TRP A 74 -29.65 -62.46 8.02
C TRP A 74 -30.87 -62.44 8.96
N ILE A 75 -30.85 -63.21 10.05
CA ILE A 75 -31.92 -63.28 11.05
C ILE A 75 -32.11 -61.91 11.73
N LYS A 76 -31.01 -61.24 12.12
CA LYS A 76 -31.06 -59.88 12.71
C LYS A 76 -31.68 -58.84 11.78
N ARG A 77 -31.50 -58.97 10.45
CA ARG A 77 -32.16 -58.10 9.46
C ARG A 77 -33.65 -58.44 9.30
N LYS A 78 -34.00 -59.72 9.22
CA LYS A 78 -35.38 -60.19 8.98
C LYS A 78 -36.32 -59.96 10.18
N LEU A 79 -35.78 -59.93 11.40
CA LEU A 79 -36.53 -59.57 12.61
C LEU A 79 -36.76 -58.05 12.72
N LYS A 80 -35.74 -57.23 12.41
CA LYS A 80 -35.83 -55.76 12.41
C LYS A 80 -36.80 -55.21 11.34
N SER A 81 -37.16 -56.00 10.32
CA SER A 81 -38.12 -55.63 9.27
C SER A 81 -39.56 -56.12 9.49
N ARG A 82 -39.88 -56.79 10.60
CA ARG A 82 -41.25 -57.26 10.90
C ARG A 82 -41.84 -56.75 12.23
N LEU A 83 -41.06 -56.01 13.02
CA LEU A 83 -41.54 -55.28 14.19
C LEU A 83 -41.63 -53.78 13.87
N GLN A 84 -42.74 -53.36 13.29
CA GLN A 84 -43.17 -51.96 13.35
C GLN A 84 -43.87 -51.75 14.70
N PRO A 85 -43.34 -50.91 15.62
CA PRO A 85 -44.16 -50.40 16.71
C PRO A 85 -45.25 -49.49 16.12
N LEU A 86 -46.51 -49.74 16.48
CA LEU A 86 -47.64 -48.88 16.17
C LEU A 86 -47.72 -47.76 17.23
N TYR A 87 -48.05 -46.54 16.79
CA TYR A 87 -48.15 -45.29 17.58
C TYR A 87 -46.83 -44.72 18.14
N PRO A 88 -46.73 -43.39 18.34
CA PRO A 88 -46.99 -42.40 17.30
C PRO A 88 -45.82 -41.40 17.19
N SER A 89 -45.16 -41.34 16.03
CA SER A 89 -43.99 -40.47 15.80
C SER A 89 -44.36 -38.98 15.58
N ARG A 90 -45.30 -38.45 16.38
CA ARG A 90 -45.77 -37.07 16.35
C ARG A 90 -46.36 -36.70 17.72
N MET A 91 -45.77 -35.72 18.39
CA MET A 91 -46.45 -35.04 19.51
C MET A 91 -47.79 -34.45 19.03
N PRO A 92 -48.82 -34.36 19.88
CA PRO A 92 -50.04 -33.63 19.54
C PRO A 92 -49.70 -32.16 19.21
N PRO A 93 -50.49 -31.49 18.33
CA PRO A 93 -50.20 -30.13 17.92
C PRO A 93 -50.23 -29.18 19.13
N VAL A 94 -49.19 -28.36 19.24
CA VAL A 94 -49.03 -27.42 20.36
C VAL A 94 -50.10 -26.34 20.31
N ASN A 95 -50.90 -26.22 21.38
CA ASN A 95 -51.78 -25.07 21.57
C ASN A 95 -50.94 -23.79 21.68
N ALA A 96 -51.32 -22.75 20.94
CA ALA A 96 -50.55 -21.50 20.76
C ALA A 96 -50.38 -20.66 22.04
N ASN A 97 -50.93 -21.11 23.18
CA ASN A 97 -50.85 -20.45 24.48
C ASN A 97 -49.74 -21.02 25.39
N SER A 98 -48.97 -22.02 24.94
CA SER A 98 -47.87 -22.56 25.75
C SER A 98 -46.71 -21.57 25.91
N ASN A 99 -46.21 -21.40 27.13
CA ASN A 99 -45.24 -20.35 27.51
C ASN A 99 -43.87 -20.39 26.79
N ILE A 100 -43.56 -21.40 25.98
CA ILE A 100 -42.37 -21.44 25.13
C ILE A 100 -42.56 -20.65 23.81
N TYR A 101 -43.78 -20.46 23.32
CA TYR A 101 -44.05 -19.75 22.08
C TYR A 101 -44.32 -18.26 22.36
N LEU A 102 -43.35 -17.40 22.04
CA LEU A 102 -43.52 -15.95 22.08
C LEU A 102 -44.36 -15.54 20.87
N GLY A 103 -45.66 -15.34 21.10
CA GLY A 103 -46.65 -15.09 20.05
C GLY A 103 -46.27 -14.00 19.03
N LYS A 104 -46.72 -14.16 17.78
CA LYS A 104 -46.32 -13.38 16.59
C LYS A 104 -46.30 -11.85 16.76
N THR A 105 -47.14 -11.31 17.62
CA THR A 105 -47.30 -9.87 17.90
C THR A 105 -46.41 -9.34 19.04
N ASN A 106 -45.67 -10.20 19.75
CA ASN A 106 -44.81 -9.86 20.87
C ASN A 106 -43.72 -8.84 20.46
N TRP A 107 -43.54 -7.79 21.28
CA TRP A 107 -42.52 -6.76 21.13
C TRP A 107 -41.12 -7.31 20.82
N LYS A 108 -40.70 -8.38 21.52
CA LYS A 108 -39.38 -9.01 21.32
C LYS A 108 -39.20 -9.54 19.90
N SER A 109 -40.26 -10.11 19.30
CA SER A 109 -40.23 -10.60 17.91
C SER A 109 -40.08 -9.44 16.92
N LYS A 110 -40.83 -8.35 17.13
CA LYS A 110 -40.73 -7.13 16.30
C LYS A 110 -39.34 -6.50 16.33
N VAL A 111 -38.74 -6.38 17.52
CA VAL A 111 -37.38 -5.84 17.70
C VAL A 111 -36.34 -6.72 17.02
N ASN A 112 -36.41 -8.05 17.17
CA ASN A 112 -35.45 -8.96 16.54
C ASN A 112 -35.52 -8.92 15.00
N ILE A 113 -36.72 -8.83 14.42
CA ILE A 113 -36.89 -8.67 12.96
C ILE A 113 -36.32 -7.32 12.50
N LEU A 114 -36.58 -6.23 13.22
CA LEU A 114 -36.03 -4.91 12.91
C LEU A 114 -34.50 -4.89 12.98
N LEU A 115 -33.91 -5.55 13.98
CA LEU A 115 -32.46 -5.68 14.13
C LEU A 115 -31.82 -6.53 13.01
N ALA A 116 -32.49 -7.59 12.57
CA ALA A 116 -32.07 -8.41 11.42
C ALA A 116 -32.13 -7.64 10.09
N VAL A 117 -33.15 -6.80 9.90
CA VAL A 117 -33.26 -5.90 8.75
C VAL A 117 -32.16 -4.84 8.79
N TYR A 118 -31.94 -4.20 9.95
CA TYR A 118 -30.89 -3.18 10.12
C TYR A 118 -29.49 -3.72 9.84
N SER A 119 -29.10 -4.81 10.51
CA SER A 119 -27.77 -5.45 10.34
C SER A 119 -27.55 -5.89 8.89
N THR A 120 -28.56 -6.46 8.23
CA THR A 120 -28.46 -6.87 6.81
C THR A 120 -28.27 -5.67 5.87
N ILE A 121 -29.11 -4.63 5.98
CA ILE A 121 -29.04 -3.45 5.10
C ILE A 121 -27.70 -2.71 5.28
N PHE A 122 -27.27 -2.47 6.51
CA PHE A 122 -26.02 -1.76 6.75
C PHE A 122 -24.78 -2.61 6.43
N SER A 123 -24.81 -3.93 6.63
CA SER A 123 -23.73 -4.83 6.15
C SER A 123 -23.63 -4.80 4.62
N MET A 124 -24.77 -4.78 3.92
CA MET A 124 -24.81 -4.71 2.46
C MET A 124 -24.23 -3.37 1.96
N LEU A 125 -24.59 -2.26 2.61
CA LEU A 125 -24.05 -0.94 2.33
C LEU A 125 -22.53 -0.89 2.56
N TRP A 126 -22.02 -1.44 3.68
CA TRP A 126 -20.59 -1.52 3.97
C TRP A 126 -19.83 -2.32 2.91
N PHE A 127 -20.36 -3.49 2.53
CA PHE A 127 -19.76 -4.31 1.48
C PHE A 127 -19.75 -3.58 0.12
N LEU A 128 -20.85 -2.93 -0.27
CA LEU A 128 -20.91 -2.13 -1.50
C LEU A 128 -19.92 -0.96 -1.52
N ILE A 129 -19.77 -0.22 -0.41
CA ILE A 129 -18.77 0.87 -0.31
C ILE A 129 -17.34 0.30 -0.46
N SER A 130 -17.05 -0.86 0.15
CA SER A 130 -15.73 -1.50 0.03
C SER A 130 -15.38 -1.89 -1.42
N LEU A 131 -16.38 -2.29 -2.21
CA LEU A 131 -16.21 -2.67 -3.62
C LEU A 131 -16.13 -1.45 -4.54
N LEU A 132 -17.03 -0.47 -4.38
CA LEU A 132 -17.11 0.72 -5.22
C LEU A 132 -15.97 1.71 -4.98
N ARG A 133 -15.34 1.68 -3.80
CA ARG A 133 -14.20 2.54 -3.40
C ARG A 133 -14.47 4.03 -3.72
N PRO A 134 -15.58 4.62 -3.25
CA PRO A 134 -15.93 6.01 -3.53
C PRO A 134 -14.86 6.99 -2.99
N GLY A 135 -14.61 8.04 -3.78
CA GLY A 135 -13.91 9.24 -3.35
C GLY A 135 -14.89 10.20 -2.67
N TRP A 136 -14.48 10.77 -1.54
CA TRP A 136 -15.31 11.64 -0.71
C TRP A 136 -14.86 13.11 -0.75
N GLY A 137 -13.94 13.49 -1.65
CA GLY A 137 -13.22 14.78 -1.61
C GLY A 137 -14.08 16.05 -1.61
N GLU A 138 -15.29 16.01 -2.18
CA GLU A 138 -16.23 17.13 -2.14
C GLU A 138 -16.94 17.28 -0.79
N VAL A 139 -17.21 16.16 -0.10
CA VAL A 139 -18.00 16.08 1.14
C VAL A 139 -17.11 16.14 2.38
N ILE A 140 -16.00 15.40 2.36
CA ILE A 140 -15.05 15.24 3.47
C ILE A 140 -13.78 16.01 3.13
N ARG A 141 -13.75 17.28 3.55
CA ARG A 141 -12.61 18.20 3.40
C ARG A 141 -12.54 19.19 4.55
N THR A 142 -11.39 19.80 4.77
CA THR A 142 -11.25 20.95 5.69
C THR A 142 -12.10 22.11 5.16
N GLY A 143 -13.09 22.55 5.94
CA GLY A 143 -14.11 23.51 5.49
C GLY A 143 -15.24 22.93 4.61
N GLY A 144 -15.33 21.60 4.51
CA GLY A 144 -16.44 20.89 3.85
C GLY A 144 -17.66 20.68 4.75
N PHE A 145 -18.66 19.97 4.22
CA PHE A 145 -19.86 19.60 4.99
C PHE A 145 -19.53 18.67 6.17
N LEU A 146 -18.53 17.80 6.02
CA LEU A 146 -17.98 17.00 7.11
C LEU A 146 -16.48 17.25 7.26
N ALA A 147 -16.06 17.63 8.48
CA ALA A 147 -14.66 17.59 8.86
C ALA A 147 -14.17 16.11 8.91
N PRO A 148 -12.92 15.80 8.52
CA PRO A 148 -12.42 14.42 8.48
C PRO A 148 -12.50 13.66 9.81
N SER A 149 -12.27 14.35 10.94
CA SER A 149 -12.42 13.77 12.28
C SER A 149 -13.86 13.37 12.59
N THR A 150 -14.84 14.21 12.23
CA THR A 150 -16.27 13.92 12.35
C THR A 150 -16.69 12.77 11.42
N ALA A 151 -16.15 12.72 10.20
CA ALA A 151 -16.40 11.60 9.31
C ALA A 151 -15.88 10.27 9.87
N SER A 152 -14.62 10.23 10.32
CA SER A 152 -14.01 9.04 10.92
C SER A 152 -14.81 8.52 12.13
N THR A 153 -15.24 9.40 13.05
CA THR A 153 -16.06 8.98 14.20
C THR A 153 -17.45 8.48 13.81
N ILE A 154 -18.08 9.05 12.77
CA ILE A 154 -19.35 8.55 12.22
C ILE A 154 -19.18 7.15 11.61
N PHE A 155 -18.14 6.92 10.79
CA PHE A 155 -17.87 5.60 10.21
C PHE A 155 -17.54 4.55 11.28
N ALA A 156 -16.77 4.91 12.30
CA ALA A 156 -16.48 4.04 13.45
C ALA A 156 -17.73 3.72 14.28
N LEU A 157 -18.62 4.70 14.50
CA LEU A 157 -19.87 4.51 15.22
C LEU A 157 -20.79 3.53 14.48
N PHE A 158 -21.03 3.73 13.19
CA PHE A 158 -21.83 2.80 12.38
C PHE A 158 -21.19 1.42 12.28
N SER A 159 -19.86 1.32 12.17
CA SER A 159 -19.16 0.05 12.22
C SER A 159 -19.48 -0.73 13.50
N LYS A 160 -19.47 -0.04 14.66
CA LYS A 160 -19.79 -0.67 15.95
C LYS A 160 -21.28 -1.03 16.09
N THR A 161 -22.21 -0.25 15.55
CA THR A 161 -23.63 -0.63 15.55
C THR A 161 -23.91 -1.83 14.64
N ILE A 162 -23.22 -1.96 13.51
CA ILE A 162 -23.31 -3.15 12.64
C ILE A 162 -22.75 -4.38 13.35
N GLU A 163 -21.57 -4.28 13.99
CA GLU A 163 -20.97 -5.37 14.76
C GLU A 163 -21.93 -5.89 15.85
N ILE A 164 -22.43 -4.99 16.71
CA ILE A 164 -23.30 -5.32 17.85
C ILE A 164 -24.66 -5.87 17.38
N SER A 165 -25.26 -5.28 16.33
CA SER A 165 -26.54 -5.76 15.80
C SER A 165 -26.40 -7.14 15.14
N SER A 166 -25.30 -7.40 14.42
CA SER A 166 -25.00 -8.71 13.83
C SER A 166 -24.84 -9.79 14.92
N VAL A 167 -24.09 -9.50 15.98
CA VAL A 167 -23.94 -10.38 17.15
C VAL A 167 -25.30 -10.72 17.77
N GLY A 168 -26.14 -9.72 18.03
CA GLY A 168 -27.47 -9.94 18.62
C GLY A 168 -28.40 -10.79 17.73
N VAL A 169 -28.34 -10.59 16.41
CA VAL A 169 -29.10 -11.33 15.41
C VAL A 169 -28.64 -12.79 15.32
N LEU A 170 -27.34 -13.05 15.32
CA LEU A 170 -26.76 -14.40 15.27
C LEU A 170 -26.96 -15.18 16.56
N VAL A 171 -26.79 -14.56 17.73
CA VAL A 171 -27.12 -15.17 19.03
C VAL A 171 -28.59 -15.56 19.10
N THR A 172 -29.48 -14.66 18.67
CA THR A 172 -30.92 -14.95 18.59
C THR A 172 -31.19 -16.10 17.63
N PHE A 173 -30.56 -16.13 16.45
CA PHE A 173 -30.71 -17.22 15.47
C PHE A 173 -30.28 -18.57 16.06
N LEU A 174 -29.10 -18.63 16.68
CA LEU A 174 -28.56 -19.83 17.33
C LEU A 174 -29.54 -20.38 18.37
N GLY A 175 -30.02 -19.51 19.26
CA GLY A 175 -31.04 -19.83 20.26
C GLY A 175 -32.30 -20.43 19.65
N GLN A 176 -32.87 -19.75 18.64
CA GLN A 176 -34.05 -20.25 17.92
C GLN A 176 -33.82 -21.59 17.25
N PHE A 177 -32.65 -21.78 16.63
CA PHE A 177 -32.31 -23.00 15.92
C PHE A 177 -32.20 -24.18 16.88
N LEU A 178 -31.50 -24.03 18.00
CA LEU A 178 -31.32 -25.08 19.00
C LEU A 178 -32.63 -25.42 19.73
N THR A 179 -33.46 -24.44 20.13
CA THR A 179 -34.79 -24.72 20.73
C THR A 179 -35.67 -25.50 19.75
N ARG A 180 -35.74 -25.08 18.48
CA ARG A 180 -36.57 -25.78 17.47
C ARG A 180 -36.06 -27.19 17.18
N ARG A 181 -34.74 -27.38 17.12
CA ARG A 181 -34.11 -28.68 16.85
C ARG A 181 -34.31 -29.68 18.00
N SER A 182 -34.38 -29.24 19.25
CA SER A 182 -34.67 -30.10 20.40
C SER A 182 -36.13 -30.53 20.50
N LEU A 183 -37.08 -29.67 20.12
CA LEU A 183 -38.51 -30.01 20.02
C LEU A 183 -38.80 -31.01 18.89
N HIS A 184 -38.01 -30.98 17.80
CA HIS A 184 -38.16 -31.88 16.66
C HIS A 184 -37.25 -33.14 16.73
N SER A 185 -37.06 -33.70 17.93
CA SER A 185 -36.40 -35.00 18.22
C SER A 185 -34.89 -35.15 17.94
N ALA A 186 -34.23 -34.11 17.43
CA ALA A 186 -32.79 -34.14 17.11
C ALA A 186 -31.89 -33.65 18.26
N GLY A 187 -32.44 -32.89 19.21
CA GLY A 187 -31.78 -32.47 20.45
C GLY A 187 -30.76 -31.34 20.30
N PHE A 188 -30.18 -30.90 21.41
CA PHE A 188 -28.95 -30.10 21.47
C PHE A 188 -27.93 -30.73 22.43
N SER A 189 -26.64 -30.52 22.18
CA SER A 189 -25.57 -30.85 23.14
C SER A 189 -25.18 -29.65 24.00
N ILE A 190 -24.56 -29.88 25.14
CA ILE A 190 -24.08 -28.79 26.01
C ILE A 190 -22.97 -27.99 25.31
N SER A 191 -22.14 -28.66 24.50
CA SER A 191 -21.14 -28.00 23.65
C SER A 191 -21.76 -27.00 22.66
N GLU A 192 -22.96 -27.29 22.14
CA GLU A 192 -23.67 -26.38 21.23
C GLU A 192 -24.34 -25.20 21.95
N LEU A 193 -24.72 -25.33 23.23
CA LEU A 193 -25.10 -24.17 24.05
C LEU A 193 -23.92 -23.20 24.24
N GLY A 194 -22.71 -23.75 24.42
CA GLY A 194 -21.46 -22.98 24.55
C GLY A 194 -21.13 -22.09 23.35
N MET A 195 -21.70 -22.37 22.16
CA MET A 195 -21.51 -21.58 20.94
C MET A 195 -21.97 -20.11 21.08
N ARG A 196 -22.90 -19.82 22.00
CA ARG A 196 -23.30 -18.44 22.34
C ARG A 196 -22.13 -17.62 22.87
N GLY A 197 -21.21 -18.27 23.60
CA GLY A 197 -19.99 -17.65 24.12
C GLY A 197 -19.11 -17.08 23.00
N TRP A 198 -19.03 -17.74 21.85
CA TRP A 198 -18.17 -17.33 20.73
C TRP A 198 -18.57 -15.98 20.11
N PHE A 199 -19.84 -15.60 20.22
CA PHE A 199 -20.34 -14.31 19.73
C PHE A 199 -20.37 -13.23 20.81
N VAL A 200 -20.67 -13.59 22.07
CA VAL A 200 -20.81 -12.63 23.17
C VAL A 200 -19.45 -12.26 23.80
N GLN A 201 -18.51 -13.21 23.84
CA GLN A 201 -17.19 -13.04 24.45
C GLN A 201 -16.15 -13.80 23.60
N PRO A 202 -15.50 -13.19 22.60
CA PRO A 202 -14.62 -13.90 21.66
C PRO A 202 -13.46 -14.68 22.33
N ALA A 203 -13.00 -14.24 23.50
CA ALA A 203 -12.01 -14.96 24.32
C ALA A 203 -12.49 -16.34 24.82
N TYR A 204 -13.79 -16.65 24.76
CA TYR A 204 -14.35 -17.96 25.04
C TYR A 204 -13.83 -19.04 24.08
N VAL A 205 -13.60 -18.67 22.80
CA VAL A 205 -13.08 -19.58 21.77
C VAL A 205 -11.66 -20.07 22.11
N VAL A 206 -10.85 -19.20 22.71
CA VAL A 206 -9.48 -19.53 23.13
C VAL A 206 -9.47 -20.30 24.45
N SER A 207 -10.25 -19.85 25.44
CA SER A 207 -10.22 -20.42 26.79
C SER A 207 -10.94 -21.77 26.93
N HIS A 208 -11.96 -22.06 26.12
CA HIS A 208 -12.79 -23.26 26.25
C HIS A 208 -12.58 -24.25 25.09
N TRP A 209 -11.32 -24.47 24.69
CA TRP A 209 -10.93 -25.26 23.51
C TRP A 209 -11.56 -26.66 23.43
N ASN A 210 -11.77 -27.34 24.55
CA ASN A 210 -12.43 -28.65 24.59
C ASN A 210 -13.89 -28.60 24.11
N GLN A 211 -14.63 -27.53 24.42
CA GLN A 211 -15.98 -27.32 23.90
C GLN A 211 -15.97 -26.92 22.42
N VAL A 212 -14.99 -26.09 22.02
CA VAL A 212 -14.78 -25.67 20.63
C VAL A 212 -14.48 -26.87 19.72
N LYS A 213 -13.61 -27.79 20.15
CA LYS A 213 -13.28 -29.01 19.41
C LYS A 213 -14.50 -29.91 19.19
N LEU A 214 -15.37 -30.03 20.19
CA LEU A 214 -16.61 -30.81 20.09
C LEU A 214 -17.65 -30.12 19.19
N ALA A 215 -18.12 -28.94 19.56
CA ALA A 215 -19.17 -28.24 18.82
C ALA A 215 -18.74 -27.83 17.40
N GLY A 216 -17.50 -27.34 17.25
CA GLY A 216 -16.91 -26.90 15.98
C GLY A 216 -16.71 -28.02 14.95
N SER A 217 -16.72 -29.29 15.38
CA SER A 217 -16.73 -30.44 14.46
C SER A 217 -18.07 -30.61 13.71
N THR A 218 -19.14 -29.98 14.19
CA THR A 218 -20.45 -29.98 13.53
C THR A 218 -20.52 -28.89 12.45
N ILE A 219 -21.33 -29.09 11.41
CA ILE A 219 -21.53 -28.09 10.34
C ILE A 219 -22.03 -26.75 10.91
N LEU A 220 -22.93 -26.78 11.91
CA LEU A 220 -23.44 -25.58 12.59
C LEU A 220 -22.32 -24.86 13.36
N GLY A 221 -21.48 -25.62 14.06
CA GLY A 221 -20.32 -25.13 14.79
C GLY A 221 -19.27 -24.51 13.89
N ALA A 222 -18.82 -25.22 12.86
CA ALA A 222 -17.83 -24.73 11.90
C ALA A 222 -18.25 -23.39 11.25
N LEU A 223 -19.51 -23.29 10.80
CA LEU A 223 -20.05 -22.04 10.24
C LEU A 223 -20.15 -20.93 11.29
N SER A 224 -20.60 -21.24 12.51
CA SER A 224 -20.73 -20.24 13.58
C SER A 224 -19.37 -19.73 14.07
N LEU A 225 -18.35 -20.59 14.10
CA LEU A 225 -16.98 -20.26 14.46
C LEU A 225 -16.32 -19.39 13.37
N LEU A 226 -16.52 -19.70 12.09
CA LEU A 226 -16.10 -18.84 10.98
C LEU A 226 -16.73 -17.45 11.07
N ILE A 227 -18.05 -17.38 11.29
CA ILE A 227 -18.76 -16.09 11.41
C ILE A 227 -18.32 -15.33 12.67
N SER A 228 -18.10 -16.00 13.80
CA SER A 228 -17.54 -15.41 15.04
C SER A 228 -16.16 -14.77 14.80
N ILE A 229 -15.26 -15.47 14.10
CA ILE A 229 -13.93 -14.93 13.75
C ILE A 229 -14.06 -13.73 12.81
N CYS A 230 -14.92 -13.78 11.79
CA CYS A 230 -15.15 -12.63 10.92
C CYS A 230 -15.76 -11.44 11.68
N ILE A 231 -16.67 -11.67 12.65
CA ILE A 231 -17.21 -10.60 13.50
C ILE A 231 -16.12 -9.98 14.39
N MET A 232 -15.22 -10.79 14.96
CA MET A 232 -14.08 -10.32 15.76
C MET A 232 -13.21 -9.32 14.97
N PHE A 233 -13.05 -9.52 13.66
CA PHE A 233 -12.31 -8.63 12.76
C PHE A 233 -13.19 -7.60 12.02
N PHE A 234 -14.51 -7.54 12.26
CA PHE A 234 -15.41 -6.70 11.46
C PHE A 234 -15.09 -5.21 11.57
N THR A 235 -14.81 -4.70 12.78
CA THR A 235 -14.44 -3.30 12.99
C THR A 235 -13.11 -2.95 12.32
N THR A 236 -12.11 -3.84 12.38
CA THR A 236 -10.84 -3.69 11.65
C THR A 236 -11.02 -3.73 10.14
N ALA A 237 -11.86 -4.64 9.62
CA ALA A 237 -12.19 -4.76 8.21
C ALA A 237 -12.92 -3.51 7.68
N SER A 238 -13.85 -2.99 8.48
CA SER A 238 -14.55 -1.74 8.21
C SER A 238 -13.60 -0.54 8.18
N ASP A 239 -12.65 -0.43 9.10
CA ASP A 239 -11.71 0.68 9.08
C ASP A 239 -10.71 0.57 7.91
N ALA A 240 -10.22 -0.64 7.62
CA ALA A 240 -9.28 -0.86 6.52
C ALA A 240 -9.90 -0.69 5.11
N LEU A 241 -11.21 -0.95 4.93
CA LEU A 241 -11.85 -0.98 3.61
C LEU A 241 -13.01 0.00 3.39
N VAL A 242 -13.67 0.51 4.44
CA VAL A 242 -14.89 1.33 4.31
C VAL A 242 -14.65 2.76 4.81
N SER A 243 -13.92 2.92 5.91
CA SER A 243 -13.54 4.22 6.48
C SER A 243 -12.77 5.09 5.47
N PRO A 244 -13.00 6.41 5.44
CA PRO A 244 -12.36 7.31 4.49
C PRO A 244 -10.93 7.65 4.91
N HIS A 245 -9.93 7.29 4.09
CA HIS A 245 -8.51 7.58 4.33
C HIS A 245 -7.91 8.45 3.23
N LEU A 246 -6.93 9.31 3.56
CA LEU A 246 -6.23 10.14 2.57
C LEU A 246 -5.40 9.29 1.60
N LYS A 247 -5.78 9.32 0.31
CA LYS A 247 -5.13 8.55 -0.75
C LYS A 247 -5.09 9.36 -2.04
N TYR A 248 -4.04 9.17 -2.83
CA TYR A 248 -4.05 9.64 -4.21
C TYR A 248 -5.13 8.91 -5.02
N GLY A 249 -5.91 9.68 -5.78
CA GLY A 249 -6.85 9.15 -6.76
C GLY A 249 -6.16 8.44 -7.94
N HIS A 250 -6.97 8.05 -8.93
CA HIS A 250 -6.45 7.65 -10.23
C HIS A 250 -5.84 8.86 -10.95
N TRP A 251 -5.08 8.60 -12.02
CA TRP A 251 -4.66 9.66 -12.93
C TRP A 251 -5.85 10.05 -13.81
N GLU A 252 -6.25 11.32 -13.72
CA GLU A 252 -7.35 11.91 -14.48
C GLU A 252 -6.77 12.89 -15.50
N ASN A 253 -7.08 12.70 -16.79
CA ASN A 253 -6.55 13.53 -17.86
C ASN A 253 -7.31 14.86 -17.94
N GLU A 254 -6.59 15.97 -17.90
CA GLU A 254 -7.14 17.34 -17.82
C GLU A 254 -6.36 18.28 -18.75
N ILE A 255 -7.05 19.25 -19.36
CA ILE A 255 -6.41 20.31 -20.13
C ILE A 255 -6.00 21.43 -19.18
N MET A 256 -4.71 21.73 -19.18
CA MET A 256 -4.07 22.77 -18.36
C MET A 256 -3.68 23.95 -19.24
N TYR A 257 -3.67 25.16 -18.67
CA TYR A 257 -3.35 26.40 -19.38
C TYR A 257 -2.10 27.03 -18.75
N SER A 258 -1.10 27.31 -19.59
CA SER A 258 0.10 28.07 -19.27
C SER A 258 0.02 29.46 -19.90
N PHE A 259 0.46 30.48 -19.17
CA PHE A 259 0.62 31.83 -19.72
C PHE A 259 1.92 31.93 -20.52
N VAL A 260 1.84 32.43 -21.74
CA VAL A 260 2.93 32.47 -22.73
C VAL A 260 3.14 33.91 -23.23
N LYS A 261 4.41 34.33 -23.29
CA LYS A 261 4.87 35.67 -23.68
C LYS A 261 5.91 35.68 -24.79
N SER A 262 6.66 34.61 -25.03
CA SER A 262 7.72 34.59 -26.06
C SER A 262 8.11 33.19 -26.51
N SER A 263 8.95 33.14 -27.55
CA SER A 263 9.79 31.97 -27.86
C SER A 263 10.56 31.49 -26.62
N PHE A 264 10.92 30.20 -26.61
CA PHE A 264 11.89 29.67 -25.66
C PHE A 264 13.20 30.45 -25.75
N ALA A 265 13.79 30.74 -24.59
CA ALA A 265 15.07 31.44 -24.44
C ALA A 265 15.17 32.86 -25.04
N ASN A 266 14.06 33.47 -25.46
CA ASN A 266 14.05 34.84 -25.99
C ASN A 266 14.89 35.79 -25.11
N PRO A 267 15.91 36.50 -25.64
CA PRO A 267 16.86 37.23 -24.82
C PRO A 267 16.23 38.42 -24.08
N VAL A 268 15.26 39.11 -24.69
CA VAL A 268 14.59 40.29 -24.09
C VAL A 268 13.75 39.88 -22.88
N VAL A 269 13.01 38.78 -23.00
CA VAL A 269 12.18 38.24 -21.90
C VAL A 269 13.05 37.55 -20.83
N SER A 270 14.13 36.87 -21.22
CA SER A 270 15.06 36.24 -20.27
C SER A 270 15.75 37.27 -19.36
N ILE A 271 16.26 38.37 -19.93
CA ILE A 271 16.90 39.46 -19.16
C ILE A 271 15.90 40.15 -18.22
N THR A 272 14.65 40.36 -18.65
CA THR A 272 13.64 40.99 -17.78
C THR A 272 13.17 40.06 -16.65
N ASN A 273 13.06 38.75 -16.89
CA ASN A 273 12.79 37.76 -15.84
C ASN A 273 13.92 37.70 -14.78
N ALA A 274 15.19 37.76 -15.19
CA ALA A 274 16.34 37.69 -14.28
C ALA A 274 16.40 38.83 -13.23
N ASN A 275 15.73 39.96 -13.48
CA ASN A 275 15.67 41.08 -12.53
C ASN A 275 14.75 40.82 -11.31
N HIS A 276 13.92 39.76 -11.32
CA HIS A 276 13.11 39.38 -10.17
C HIS A 276 13.92 38.64 -9.10
N ARG A 277 14.57 39.44 -8.23
CA ARG A 277 15.32 39.00 -7.02
C ARG A 277 14.74 37.74 -6.38
N SER A 278 15.43 36.62 -6.60
CA SER A 278 15.20 35.35 -5.90
C SER A 278 16.54 34.71 -5.58
N ASP A 279 16.65 34.11 -4.39
CA ASP A 279 17.92 33.59 -3.85
C ASP A 279 18.23 32.23 -4.50
N HIS A 280 18.78 32.28 -5.71
CA HIS A 280 19.04 31.10 -6.53
C HIS A 280 20.14 30.21 -5.94
N ARG A 281 19.74 29.08 -5.33
CA ARG A 281 20.67 28.07 -4.83
C ARG A 281 20.69 26.89 -5.79
N MET A 282 21.84 26.69 -6.42
CA MET A 282 22.14 25.51 -7.23
C MET A 282 22.87 24.47 -6.38
N GLY A 283 22.81 23.22 -6.81
CA GLY A 283 23.62 22.16 -6.21
C GLY A 283 23.41 20.80 -6.88
N VAL A 284 24.07 19.82 -6.28
CA VAL A 284 24.09 18.42 -6.71
C VAL A 284 23.28 17.62 -5.69
N GLY A 285 22.40 16.73 -6.17
CA GLY A 285 21.53 15.91 -5.33
C GLY A 285 22.27 15.03 -4.30
N PRO A 286 21.57 14.46 -3.31
CA PRO A 286 22.18 13.53 -2.36
C PRO A 286 22.77 12.32 -3.09
N ARG A 287 24.03 11.99 -2.78
CA ARG A 287 24.81 10.93 -3.44
C ARG A 287 24.10 9.58 -3.36
N GLN A 288 23.58 9.10 -4.48
CA GLN A 288 23.29 7.69 -4.69
C GLN A 288 24.60 7.03 -5.20
N SER A 289 24.78 5.74 -4.95
CA SER A 289 26.06 5.06 -5.13
C SER A 289 25.96 3.97 -6.20
N GLY A 290 25.99 4.39 -7.45
CA GLY A 290 26.04 3.52 -8.62
C GLY A 290 26.96 4.08 -9.70
N LEU A 291 27.47 3.18 -10.54
CA LEU A 291 28.32 3.52 -11.68
C LEU A 291 27.48 4.01 -12.88
N ALA A 292 26.23 3.56 -12.97
CA ALA A 292 25.27 3.93 -14.01
C ALA A 292 24.89 5.42 -13.93
N LEU A 293 24.39 5.96 -15.05
CA LEU A 293 24.07 7.37 -15.18
C LEU A 293 22.84 7.78 -14.35
N ASP A 294 21.84 6.92 -14.25
CA ASP A 294 20.62 7.17 -13.46
C ASP A 294 20.88 7.28 -11.94
N ASP A 295 21.96 6.66 -11.46
CA ASP A 295 22.42 6.77 -10.06
C ASP A 295 23.24 8.04 -9.79
N ARG A 296 23.57 8.83 -10.83
CA ARG A 296 24.32 10.07 -10.67
C ARG A 296 23.44 11.14 -10.01
N PRO A 297 23.96 11.88 -9.02
CA PRO A 297 23.17 12.90 -8.33
C PRO A 297 22.78 14.01 -9.31
N VAL A 298 21.47 14.17 -9.53
CA VAL A 298 20.91 15.11 -10.51
C VAL A 298 21.17 16.57 -10.15
N ALA A 299 21.20 17.42 -11.19
CA ALA A 299 21.18 18.86 -11.07
C ALA A 299 19.88 19.34 -10.40
N PHE A 300 19.97 20.23 -9.41
CA PHE A 300 18.80 20.88 -8.81
C PHE A 300 18.90 22.41 -8.83
N SER A 301 17.73 23.05 -8.85
CA SER A 301 17.55 24.50 -8.82
C SER A 301 16.42 24.90 -7.86
N THR A 302 16.62 25.96 -7.08
CA THR A 302 15.59 26.58 -6.24
C THR A 302 15.10 27.91 -6.84
N ILE A 303 14.86 27.94 -8.16
CA ILE A 303 14.32 29.14 -8.84
C ILE A 303 12.98 29.59 -8.23
N PHE A 304 12.16 28.62 -7.80
CA PHE A 304 10.90 28.87 -7.11
C PHE A 304 11.12 28.76 -5.59
N PRO A 305 10.59 29.70 -4.78
CA PRO A 305 10.91 29.79 -3.35
C PRO A 305 10.34 28.66 -2.50
N ASP A 306 9.35 27.91 -3.00
CA ASP A 306 8.67 26.82 -2.29
C ASP A 306 8.81 25.43 -2.95
N THR A 307 9.49 25.36 -4.09
CA THR A 307 9.53 24.17 -4.97
C THR A 307 10.96 23.84 -5.37
N VAL A 308 11.42 22.64 -5.00
CA VAL A 308 12.71 22.10 -5.43
C VAL A 308 12.57 21.58 -6.87
N VAL A 309 13.31 22.17 -7.81
CA VAL A 309 13.34 21.74 -9.20
C VAL A 309 14.53 20.80 -9.41
N GLN A 310 14.30 19.67 -10.09
CA GLN A 310 15.29 18.64 -10.37
C GLN A 310 15.25 18.29 -11.86
N GLY A 311 16.41 18.36 -12.51
CA GLY A 311 16.57 17.87 -13.87
C GLY A 311 16.76 16.35 -13.89
N ARG A 312 16.92 15.78 -15.09
CA ARG A 312 17.39 14.41 -15.30
C ARG A 312 18.44 14.39 -16.42
N TRP A 313 19.49 13.60 -16.23
CA TRP A 313 20.35 13.17 -17.33
C TRP A 313 19.54 12.27 -18.28
N PHE A 314 19.76 12.39 -19.58
CA PHE A 314 19.00 11.66 -20.59
C PHE A 314 19.82 11.37 -21.86
N ASN A 315 19.18 10.77 -22.87
CA ASN A 315 19.80 10.21 -24.06
C ASN A 315 20.83 11.14 -24.75
N GLY A 316 21.87 10.51 -25.31
CA GLY A 316 23.09 11.18 -25.80
C GLY A 316 24.18 11.35 -24.72
N THR A 317 23.90 11.06 -23.45
CA THR A 317 24.91 11.13 -22.38
C THR A 317 25.86 9.92 -22.39
N ASN A 318 26.77 9.91 -23.37
CA ASN A 318 27.74 8.84 -23.59
C ASN A 318 29.15 9.26 -23.15
N ARG A 319 29.76 8.47 -22.26
CA ARG A 319 31.17 8.61 -21.86
C ARG A 319 32.02 7.52 -22.51
N ALA A 320 32.64 7.83 -23.65
CA ALA A 320 33.47 6.89 -24.40
C ALA A 320 34.97 7.13 -24.14
N THR A 321 35.74 6.04 -24.06
CA THR A 321 37.22 6.06 -24.03
C THR A 321 37.83 5.35 -25.24
N SER A 322 36.99 4.82 -26.12
CA SER A 322 37.35 4.19 -27.40
C SER A 322 36.31 4.57 -28.45
N SER A 323 36.73 4.71 -29.70
CA SER A 323 35.97 5.39 -30.76
C SER A 323 34.83 4.59 -31.40
N ALA A 324 34.66 3.32 -31.02
CA ALA A 324 33.70 2.39 -31.63
C ALA A 324 32.24 2.91 -31.64
N ASP A 325 31.83 3.67 -30.61
CA ASP A 325 30.46 4.22 -30.49
C ASP A 325 30.19 5.43 -31.41
N PHE A 326 31.23 6.07 -31.95
CA PHE A 326 31.14 7.29 -32.78
C PHE A 326 31.80 7.15 -34.17
N GLY A 327 32.26 5.96 -34.54
CA GLY A 327 32.71 5.65 -35.91
C GLY A 327 34.04 6.27 -36.36
N SER A 328 34.81 6.88 -35.45
CA SER A 328 36.20 7.28 -35.70
C SER A 328 37.16 6.10 -35.43
N SER A 329 38.46 6.28 -35.74
CA SER A 329 39.47 5.20 -35.66
C SER A 329 40.41 5.26 -34.46
N ASP A 330 40.34 6.32 -33.65
CA ASP A 330 41.36 6.66 -32.65
C ASP A 330 40.78 6.60 -31.23
N ASP A 331 41.52 6.07 -30.26
CA ASP A 331 41.08 6.03 -28.85
C ASP A 331 41.09 7.44 -28.23
N ARG A 332 39.93 8.11 -28.28
CA ARG A 332 39.71 9.48 -27.78
C ARG A 332 38.78 9.47 -26.58
N ILE A 333 39.03 10.39 -25.65
CA ILE A 333 38.14 10.63 -24.50
C ILE A 333 37.01 11.55 -24.95
N ILE A 334 35.78 11.02 -25.01
CA ILE A 334 34.56 11.74 -25.39
C ILE A 334 33.63 11.80 -24.18
N ASP A 335 33.35 13.01 -23.70
CA ASP A 335 32.44 13.30 -22.59
C ASP A 335 31.22 14.05 -23.14
N ASN A 336 30.21 13.31 -23.58
CA ASN A 336 28.93 13.85 -24.06
C ASN A 336 27.89 13.77 -22.95
N VAL A 337 27.23 14.88 -22.61
CA VAL A 337 26.28 14.97 -21.50
C VAL A 337 25.05 15.82 -21.86
N SER A 338 23.87 15.23 -21.78
CA SER A 338 22.56 15.87 -21.97
C SER A 338 21.80 15.98 -20.65
N LEU A 339 21.49 17.21 -20.21
CA LEU A 339 20.65 17.50 -19.06
C LEU A 339 19.30 18.08 -19.50
N SER A 340 18.19 17.44 -19.11
CA SER A 340 16.84 17.99 -19.31
C SER A 340 16.27 18.51 -18.01
N MET A 341 15.89 19.79 -17.99
CA MET A 341 15.18 20.44 -16.89
C MET A 341 13.67 20.48 -17.19
N PRO A 342 12.78 20.48 -16.18
CA PRO A 342 11.34 20.53 -16.40
C PRO A 342 10.90 21.93 -16.86
N HIS A 343 9.74 22.05 -17.52
CA HIS A 343 9.31 23.32 -18.11
C HIS A 343 8.71 24.27 -17.07
N ALA A 344 9.32 25.44 -16.87
CA ALA A 344 8.93 26.38 -15.80
C ALA A 344 7.46 26.83 -15.87
N SER A 345 6.89 27.00 -17.07
CA SER A 345 5.47 27.34 -17.25
C SER A 345 4.48 26.35 -16.58
N VAL A 346 4.89 25.12 -16.23
CA VAL A 346 4.04 24.16 -15.48
C VAL A 346 3.79 24.62 -14.03
N TYR A 347 4.72 25.37 -13.42
CA TYR A 347 4.55 25.92 -12.07
C TYR A 347 3.36 26.88 -11.98
N TYR A 348 3.16 27.70 -13.02
CA TYR A 348 2.09 28.70 -13.12
C TYR A 348 0.80 28.18 -13.75
N ALA A 349 0.77 26.91 -14.17
CA ALA A 349 -0.32 26.37 -14.97
C ALA A 349 -1.63 26.21 -14.19
N ARG A 350 -2.77 26.52 -14.85
CA ARG A 350 -4.12 26.49 -14.25
C ARG A 350 -5.05 25.51 -14.98
N PRO A 351 -5.92 24.78 -14.26
CA PRO A 351 -6.93 23.93 -14.90
C PRO A 351 -8.02 24.77 -15.57
N THR A 352 -8.73 24.20 -16.55
CA THR A 352 -9.91 24.83 -17.19
C THR A 352 -10.97 25.28 -16.17
N LYS A 353 -11.14 24.53 -15.07
CA LYS A 353 -12.15 24.79 -14.04
C LYS A 353 -11.52 25.50 -12.86
N ILE A 354 -11.75 26.81 -12.77
CA ILE A 354 -11.34 27.66 -11.63
C ILE A 354 -12.15 27.36 -10.36
N GLY A 355 -13.26 26.62 -10.48
CA GLY A 355 -14.14 26.22 -9.38
C GLY A 355 -13.56 25.13 -8.46
N GLY A 356 -12.48 25.43 -7.76
CA GLY A 356 -11.89 24.58 -6.73
C GLY A 356 -10.90 25.35 -5.86
N ASP A 357 -11.24 25.57 -4.59
CA ASP A 357 -10.31 26.09 -3.58
C ASP A 357 -9.01 25.28 -3.54
N SER A 358 -7.91 25.96 -3.19
CA SER A 358 -6.53 25.46 -3.21
C SER A 358 -6.44 23.94 -3.04
N PRO A 359 -6.08 23.17 -4.09
CA PRO A 359 -6.05 21.72 -3.98
C PRO A 359 -5.08 21.30 -2.87
N GLY A 360 -5.43 20.19 -2.19
CA GLY A 360 -4.54 19.53 -1.25
C GLY A 360 -3.32 18.92 -1.95
N GLU A 361 -2.72 17.87 -1.38
CA GLU A 361 -1.58 17.25 -2.04
C GLU A 361 -1.97 16.73 -3.43
N PHE A 362 -1.23 17.07 -4.46
CA PHE A 362 -1.51 16.64 -5.84
C PHE A 362 -0.23 16.31 -6.59
N SER A 363 -0.34 15.41 -7.56
CA SER A 363 0.72 15.13 -8.53
C SER A 363 0.17 15.39 -9.93
N LEU A 364 0.92 16.13 -10.72
CA LEU A 364 0.62 16.55 -12.08
C LEU A 364 1.73 16.00 -12.99
N LYS A 365 1.37 15.26 -14.03
CA LYS A 365 2.19 15.04 -15.23
C LYS A 365 1.74 16.02 -16.30
N ALA A 366 2.67 16.64 -17.00
CA ALA A 366 2.44 17.59 -18.07
C ALA A 366 3.18 17.12 -19.33
N ALA A 367 2.42 16.90 -20.41
CA ALA A 367 2.98 16.68 -21.74
C ALA A 367 3.33 18.03 -22.36
N VAL A 368 4.54 18.49 -22.03
CA VAL A 368 5.16 19.72 -22.50
C VAL A 368 6.61 19.43 -22.83
N VAL A 369 7.18 20.17 -23.79
CA VAL A 369 8.62 20.08 -24.08
C VAL A 369 9.45 20.41 -22.83
N SER A 370 10.61 19.79 -22.68
CA SER A 370 11.49 20.01 -21.52
C SER A 370 12.77 20.75 -21.96
N PRO A 371 13.05 21.97 -21.44
CA PRO A 371 14.24 22.72 -21.80
C PRO A 371 15.50 21.92 -21.45
N SER A 372 16.34 21.68 -22.45
CA SER A 372 17.48 20.77 -22.36
C SER A 372 18.76 21.44 -22.84
N SER A 373 19.89 21.11 -22.22
CA SER A 373 21.22 21.54 -22.65
C SER A 373 22.15 20.35 -22.79
N ASN A 374 22.96 20.38 -23.85
CA ASN A 374 24.02 19.41 -24.09
C ASN A 374 25.38 20.10 -23.96
N VAL A 375 26.32 19.39 -23.34
CA VAL A 375 27.74 19.73 -23.32
C VAL A 375 28.51 18.53 -23.88
N LEU A 376 29.35 18.78 -24.88
CA LEU A 376 30.22 17.79 -25.50
C LEU A 376 31.66 18.25 -25.35
N CYS A 377 32.46 17.53 -24.54
CA CYS A 377 33.86 17.84 -24.30
C CYS A 377 34.78 16.75 -24.88
N LEU A 378 35.83 17.16 -25.60
CA LEU A 378 36.91 16.32 -26.10
C LEU A 378 38.25 16.75 -25.50
N ASN A 379 39.11 15.78 -25.18
CA ASN A 379 40.54 16.03 -24.99
C ASN A 379 41.26 15.90 -26.33
N LEU A 380 42.08 16.90 -26.69
CA LEU A 380 42.72 17.06 -28.00
C LEU A 380 44.19 17.45 -27.84
N ASN A 381 45.05 16.89 -28.70
CA ASN A 381 46.47 17.22 -28.72
C ASN A 381 46.71 18.54 -29.51
N ILE A 382 47.78 19.26 -29.20
CA ILE A 382 48.12 20.57 -29.79
C ILE A 382 48.22 20.53 -31.33
N THR A 383 48.71 19.42 -31.89
CA THR A 383 48.81 19.22 -33.35
C THR A 383 47.46 19.13 -34.04
N GLU A 384 46.45 18.60 -33.36
CA GLU A 384 45.07 18.46 -33.87
C GLU A 384 44.28 19.75 -33.67
N LEU A 385 44.58 20.48 -32.59
CA LEU A 385 43.98 21.76 -32.26
C LEU A 385 44.51 22.92 -33.13
N SER A 386 45.74 22.82 -33.63
CA SER A 386 46.41 23.89 -34.39
C SER A 386 45.64 24.51 -35.58
N PRO A 387 44.76 23.82 -36.34
CA PRO A 387 43.94 24.46 -37.36
C PRO A 387 42.98 25.52 -36.81
N ILE A 388 42.54 25.38 -35.55
CA ILE A 388 41.59 26.30 -34.89
C ILE A 388 42.25 27.26 -33.89
N ILE A 389 43.59 27.30 -33.80
CA ILE A 389 44.33 28.27 -32.98
C ILE A 389 45.04 29.28 -33.88
N TYR A 390 44.61 30.53 -33.84
CA TYR A 390 45.17 31.59 -34.70
C TYR A 390 46.68 31.76 -34.50
N THR A 391 47.23 31.72 -33.28
CA THR A 391 48.69 31.82 -33.06
C THR A 391 49.50 30.71 -33.73
N GLU A 392 48.92 29.56 -34.05
CA GLU A 392 49.65 28.45 -34.70
C GLU A 392 49.60 28.51 -36.24
N TRP A 393 48.86 29.47 -36.82
CA TRP A 393 48.80 29.64 -38.27
C TRP A 393 50.13 30.20 -38.83
N PRO A 394 50.59 29.79 -40.04
CA PRO A 394 51.93 30.12 -40.55
C PRO A 394 52.25 31.63 -40.68
N ASN A 395 51.23 32.47 -40.88
CA ASN A 395 51.34 33.92 -41.07
C ASN A 395 50.65 34.72 -39.95
N ALA A 396 50.45 34.14 -38.77
CA ALA A 396 49.71 34.75 -37.67
C ALA A 396 50.39 36.02 -37.14
N ALA A 397 49.64 37.12 -37.04
CA ALA A 397 50.09 38.33 -36.36
C ALA A 397 50.06 38.09 -34.84
N LYS A 398 51.19 37.69 -34.26
CA LYS A 398 51.31 37.32 -32.84
C LYS A 398 52.45 38.03 -32.12
N THR A 399 52.24 38.31 -30.84
CA THR A 399 53.22 38.89 -29.91
C THR A 399 53.56 37.87 -28.82
N THR A 400 54.69 38.05 -28.12
CA THR A 400 55.13 37.13 -27.06
C THR A 400 55.01 37.81 -25.70
N THR A 401 54.32 37.20 -24.75
CA THR A 401 54.05 37.77 -23.41
C THR A 401 55.24 37.70 -22.45
N SER A 402 56.28 36.93 -22.78
CA SER A 402 57.52 36.85 -22.01
C SER A 402 58.74 36.60 -22.90
N ASN A 403 59.93 36.84 -22.35
CA ASN A 403 61.20 36.58 -23.06
C ASN A 403 61.51 35.08 -23.26
N ASN A 404 60.70 34.17 -22.69
CA ASN A 404 60.85 32.72 -22.86
C ASN A 404 59.98 32.23 -24.03
N THR A 405 60.60 32.09 -25.20
CA THR A 405 59.97 31.71 -26.48
C THR A 405 59.65 30.21 -26.63
N MET A 406 59.86 29.39 -25.59
CA MET A 406 59.79 27.92 -25.67
C MET A 406 58.39 27.31 -25.41
N SER A 407 57.36 28.10 -25.09
CA SER A 407 55.99 27.59 -24.88
C SER A 407 55.00 28.24 -25.85
N PRO A 408 54.24 27.47 -26.65
CA PRO A 408 53.20 28.02 -27.53
C PRO A 408 52.15 28.87 -26.81
N ALA A 409 51.82 28.54 -25.55
CA ALA A 409 50.87 29.31 -24.73
C ALA A 409 51.41 30.68 -24.23
N ASN A 410 52.62 31.07 -24.61
CA ASN A 410 53.16 32.42 -24.38
C ASN A 410 52.84 33.40 -25.52
N TYR A 411 52.37 32.92 -26.68
CA TYR A 411 51.94 33.77 -27.78
C TYR A 411 50.53 34.31 -27.56
N VAL A 412 50.33 35.58 -27.89
CA VAL A 412 49.03 36.26 -27.87
C VAL A 412 48.79 36.90 -29.23
N ALA A 413 47.58 36.74 -29.75
CA ALA A 413 47.16 37.30 -31.04
C ALA A 413 47.18 38.84 -31.03
N SER A 414 47.39 39.46 -32.20
CA SER A 414 47.21 40.89 -32.38
C SER A 414 45.76 41.31 -32.09
N PRO A 415 45.46 42.50 -31.54
CA PRO A 415 44.10 42.91 -31.20
C PRO A 415 43.11 42.91 -32.39
N ASP A 416 43.61 42.95 -33.61
CA ASP A 416 42.85 42.94 -34.87
C ASP A 416 42.71 41.53 -35.50
N TRP A 417 43.13 40.46 -34.82
CA TRP A 417 43.18 39.07 -35.33
C TRP A 417 41.87 38.57 -35.97
N GLU A 418 40.71 39.00 -35.47
CA GLU A 418 39.39 38.58 -35.97
C GLU A 418 39.19 38.95 -37.46
N ASN A 419 39.78 40.06 -37.93
CA ASN A 419 39.67 40.51 -39.31
C ASN A 419 40.36 39.57 -40.32
N TYR A 420 41.30 38.74 -39.85
CA TYR A 420 42.04 37.77 -40.66
C TYR A 420 41.38 36.36 -40.66
N ILE A 421 40.30 36.16 -39.91
CA ILE A 421 39.50 34.92 -39.94
C ILE A 421 38.59 34.95 -41.16
N GLN A 422 39.09 34.53 -42.32
CA GLN A 422 38.31 34.42 -43.55
C GLN A 422 38.57 33.07 -44.24
N PRO A 423 37.54 32.44 -44.83
CA PRO A 423 37.74 31.32 -45.74
C PRO A 423 38.71 31.64 -46.88
N ILE A 424 39.38 30.61 -47.40
CA ILE A 424 40.25 30.75 -48.58
C ILE A 424 39.39 31.21 -49.77
N PRO A 425 39.78 32.26 -50.54
CA PRO A 425 38.96 32.77 -51.63
C PRO A 425 38.54 31.68 -52.64
N GLY A 426 37.24 31.37 -52.67
CA GLY A 426 36.66 30.26 -53.44
C GLY A 426 36.03 29.14 -52.61
N ASN A 427 36.25 29.12 -51.29
CA ASN A 427 35.58 28.23 -50.33
C ASN A 427 34.68 29.04 -49.39
N ASP A 428 33.54 28.46 -48.97
CA ASP A 428 32.63 29.09 -48.00
C ASP A 428 32.95 28.72 -46.53
N PHE A 429 33.89 27.79 -46.31
CA PHE A 429 34.25 27.23 -45.00
C PHE A 429 35.77 27.31 -44.75
N LEU A 430 36.14 27.31 -43.46
CA LEU A 430 37.52 27.17 -43.00
C LEU A 430 38.08 25.76 -43.26
N ASN A 431 39.38 25.58 -43.03
CA ASN A 431 40.04 24.27 -43.18
C ASN A 431 39.45 23.22 -42.23
N ALA A 432 39.23 22.02 -42.74
CA ALA A 432 38.68 20.89 -41.99
C ALA A 432 39.63 20.41 -40.87
N THR A 433 39.06 19.93 -39.76
CA THR A 433 39.78 19.28 -38.65
C THR A 433 39.50 17.78 -38.59
N VAL A 434 40.29 17.04 -37.80
CA VAL A 434 40.11 15.60 -37.57
C VAL A 434 38.81 15.29 -36.80
N PHE A 435 38.22 16.29 -36.13
CA PHE A 435 37.07 16.14 -35.23
C PHE A 435 35.82 16.91 -35.69
N ASP A 436 35.78 17.40 -36.93
CA ASP A 436 34.61 18.09 -37.51
C ASP A 436 33.32 17.28 -37.44
N SER A 437 33.41 15.95 -37.63
CA SER A 437 32.26 15.04 -37.57
C SER A 437 31.72 14.81 -36.16
N ILE A 438 32.45 15.20 -35.11
CA ILE A 438 32.04 15.01 -33.71
C ILE A 438 31.30 16.25 -33.19
N PHE A 439 31.73 17.46 -33.59
CA PHE A 439 31.06 18.71 -33.22
C PHE A 439 30.03 19.19 -34.25
N GLU A 440 29.82 18.45 -35.34
CA GLU A 440 28.97 18.79 -36.48
C GLU A 440 29.41 20.10 -37.15
N TRP A 441 30.60 20.09 -37.78
CA TRP A 441 31.21 21.23 -38.48
C TRP A 441 31.42 20.99 -39.98
N GLY A 442 31.51 22.09 -40.74
CA GLY A 442 31.85 22.11 -42.15
C GLY A 442 30.64 21.98 -43.09
N PRO A 443 30.88 21.76 -44.39
CA PRO A 443 29.85 21.85 -45.44
C PRO A 443 28.76 20.77 -45.36
N GLN A 444 28.94 19.72 -44.57
CA GLN A 444 27.90 18.70 -44.33
C GLN A 444 26.82 19.18 -43.34
N PHE A 445 27.20 20.07 -42.41
CA PHE A 445 26.34 20.56 -41.33
C PHE A 445 26.01 22.06 -41.44
N ASN A 446 26.59 22.75 -42.44
CA ASN A 446 26.44 24.19 -42.70
C ASN A 446 26.84 25.09 -41.52
N THR A 447 27.92 24.71 -40.83
CA THR A 447 28.44 25.33 -39.61
C THR A 447 29.94 25.57 -39.75
N GLN A 448 30.47 26.68 -39.21
CA GLN A 448 31.91 26.91 -39.18
C GLN A 448 32.55 26.44 -37.85
N PRO A 449 33.80 25.96 -37.87
CA PRO A 449 34.55 25.69 -36.65
C PRO A 449 34.87 27.00 -35.90
N PRO A 450 34.93 27.00 -34.56
CA PRO A 450 35.45 28.12 -33.80
C PRO A 450 36.94 28.31 -34.07
N VAL A 451 37.41 29.56 -34.12
CA VAL A 451 38.85 29.88 -34.05
C VAL A 451 39.13 30.59 -32.74
N PHE A 452 40.17 30.19 -32.02
CA PHE A 452 40.60 30.84 -30.78
C PHE A 452 41.85 31.69 -31.03
N PRO A 453 42.01 32.84 -30.35
CA PRO A 453 43.14 33.74 -30.57
C PRO A 453 44.48 33.06 -30.25
N ASN A 454 44.55 32.36 -29.13
CA ASN A 454 45.74 31.67 -28.62
C ASN A 454 45.35 30.46 -27.77
N LEU A 455 46.34 29.67 -27.35
CA LEU A 455 46.15 28.57 -26.40
C LEU A 455 45.90 29.12 -24.98
N PRO A 456 45.03 28.49 -24.18
CA PRO A 456 44.90 28.81 -22.75
C PRO A 456 46.13 28.39 -21.95
N GLN A 457 46.46 29.18 -20.94
CA GLN A 457 47.42 28.82 -19.90
C GLN A 457 46.76 27.92 -18.84
N ASP A 458 47.55 27.25 -18.01
CA ASP A 458 47.06 26.34 -16.98
C ASP A 458 45.99 26.98 -16.07
N ASN A 459 44.86 26.30 -15.93
CA ASN A 459 43.66 26.72 -15.20
C ASN A 459 42.86 27.87 -15.84
N ASN A 460 43.24 28.34 -17.03
CA ASN A 460 42.50 29.35 -17.78
C ASN A 460 41.48 28.71 -18.75
N ILE A 461 40.49 29.51 -19.15
CA ILE A 461 39.46 29.18 -20.13
C ILE A 461 39.44 30.31 -21.17
N ILE A 462 39.38 29.96 -22.45
CA ILE A 462 39.12 30.90 -23.53
C ILE A 462 37.77 30.56 -24.15
N LEU A 463 36.93 31.58 -24.32
CA LEU A 463 35.57 31.48 -24.84
C LEU A 463 35.54 31.94 -26.30
N ASN A 464 34.88 31.19 -27.17
CA ASN A 464 34.40 31.69 -28.46
C ASN A 464 32.86 31.64 -28.50
N VAL A 465 32.26 32.81 -28.65
CA VAL A 465 30.82 33.04 -28.85
C VAL A 465 30.52 33.77 -30.16
N SER A 466 31.53 33.99 -31.01
CA SER A 466 31.48 34.89 -32.18
C SER A 466 31.30 34.18 -33.52
N VAL A 467 31.32 32.84 -33.54
CA VAL A 467 31.15 32.05 -34.78
C VAL A 467 29.84 32.43 -35.51
N PRO A 468 29.87 32.82 -36.80
CA PRO A 468 28.66 33.06 -37.58
C PRO A 468 27.75 31.83 -37.61
N ASP A 469 26.44 32.05 -37.52
CA ASP A 469 25.35 31.07 -37.70
C ASP A 469 25.38 29.77 -36.87
N SER A 470 26.38 29.58 -36.00
CA SER A 470 26.43 28.51 -35.00
C SER A 470 25.24 28.58 -34.04
N GLU A 471 24.72 27.44 -33.59
CA GLU A 471 23.74 27.38 -32.50
C GLU A 471 24.38 26.97 -31.16
N SER A 472 25.71 26.94 -31.12
CA SER A 472 26.53 26.52 -29.98
C SER A 472 27.59 27.57 -29.60
N ILE A 473 28.00 27.55 -28.33
CA ILE A 473 29.20 28.25 -27.83
C ILE A 473 30.35 27.25 -27.68
N TYR A 474 31.59 27.75 -27.64
CA TYR A 474 32.79 26.91 -27.52
C TYR A 474 33.73 27.41 -26.42
N LEU A 475 34.18 26.48 -25.57
CA LEU A 475 35.07 26.72 -24.43
C LEU A 475 36.34 25.90 -24.63
N LEU A 476 37.50 26.55 -24.64
CA LEU A 476 38.80 25.89 -24.70
C LEU A 476 39.53 26.05 -23.36
N LEU A 477 39.87 24.93 -22.72
CA LEU A 477 40.40 24.89 -21.36
C LEU A 477 41.78 24.21 -21.32
N LYS A 478 42.59 24.60 -20.33
CA LYS A 478 43.81 23.87 -19.96
C LYS A 478 43.83 23.57 -18.45
N SER A 479 44.26 22.37 -18.09
CA SER A 479 44.51 21.96 -16.71
C SER A 479 45.98 21.56 -16.53
N PRO A 480 46.65 21.95 -15.43
CA PRO A 480 48.03 21.55 -15.14
C PRO A 480 48.18 20.05 -14.78
N SER A 481 47.12 19.25 -14.98
CA SER A 481 47.06 17.82 -14.67
C SER A 481 47.00 16.91 -15.91
N ILE A 482 46.97 17.47 -17.12
CA ILE A 482 46.99 16.74 -18.40
C ILE A 482 47.91 17.46 -19.39
N GLU A 483 48.49 16.75 -20.34
CA GLU A 483 49.31 17.36 -21.41
C GLU A 483 48.44 17.91 -22.56
N ASP A 484 47.27 17.31 -22.80
CA ASP A 484 46.27 17.73 -23.79
C ASP A 484 45.53 19.04 -23.40
N TYR A 485 44.72 19.53 -24.33
CA TYR A 485 43.75 20.60 -24.14
C TYR A 485 42.33 20.06 -24.18
N THR A 486 41.40 20.65 -23.43
CA THR A 486 39.99 20.22 -23.46
C THR A 486 39.15 21.25 -24.19
N LEU A 487 38.50 20.84 -25.27
CA LEU A 487 37.57 21.66 -26.04
C LEU A 487 36.13 21.18 -25.78
N CYS A 488 35.27 22.08 -25.34
CA CYS A 488 33.85 21.81 -25.11
C CYS A 488 32.96 22.64 -26.03
N GLN A 489 32.04 21.98 -26.74
CA GLN A 489 30.88 22.61 -27.37
C GLN A 489 29.71 22.58 -26.39
N MET A 490 28.89 23.64 -26.36
CA MET A 490 27.69 23.69 -25.52
C MET A 490 26.53 24.39 -26.23
N TYR A 491 25.35 23.78 -26.14
CA TYR A 491 24.11 24.30 -26.74
C TYR A 491 22.87 23.89 -25.93
N GLY A 492 21.69 24.29 -26.40
CA GLY A 492 20.42 23.91 -25.80
C GLY A 492 19.28 23.88 -26.80
N TYR A 493 18.23 23.14 -26.45
CA TYR A 493 17.10 22.77 -27.30
C TYR A 493 15.88 22.40 -26.45
N LEU A 494 14.74 22.20 -27.11
CA LEU A 494 13.49 21.74 -26.49
C LEU A 494 13.33 20.24 -26.68
N SER A 495 13.57 19.43 -25.63
CA SER A 495 13.42 17.98 -25.73
C SER A 495 11.95 17.58 -25.80
N THR A 496 11.60 16.81 -26.82
CA THR A 496 10.26 16.23 -27.04
C THR A 496 10.10 14.85 -26.40
N ASN A 497 11.19 14.17 -26.03
CA ASN A 497 11.13 12.83 -25.43
C ASN A 497 10.59 12.84 -24.00
N CYS A 498 10.73 13.98 -23.32
CA CYS A 498 10.48 14.11 -21.90
C CYS A 498 9.03 14.50 -21.57
N SER A 499 8.68 14.41 -20.29
CA SER A 499 7.51 15.01 -19.65
C SER A 499 7.92 15.76 -18.38
N THR A 500 7.14 16.76 -17.99
CA THR A 500 7.35 17.48 -16.72
C THR A 500 6.40 16.96 -15.66
N ARG A 501 6.92 16.54 -14.51
CA ARG A 501 6.12 16.13 -13.35
C ARG A 501 6.27 17.13 -12.21
N TYR A 502 5.16 17.66 -11.72
CA TYR A 502 5.09 18.58 -10.58
C TYR A 502 4.26 17.93 -9.47
N THR A 503 4.82 17.80 -8.27
CA THR A 503 4.13 17.21 -7.11
C THR A 503 4.17 18.19 -5.94
N VAL A 504 2.99 18.50 -5.43
CA VAL A 504 2.76 19.37 -4.28
C VAL A 504 2.31 18.49 -3.12
N THR A 505 3.03 18.53 -2.01
CA THR A 505 2.62 17.95 -0.72
C THR A 505 2.55 19.06 0.33
N SER A 506 1.93 18.75 1.47
CA SER A 506 1.81 19.65 2.62
C SER A 506 3.16 20.09 3.20
N ALA A 507 4.20 19.27 3.07
CA ALA A 507 5.53 19.53 3.63
C ALA A 507 6.58 19.98 2.58
N ARG A 508 6.43 19.58 1.31
CA ARG A 508 7.40 19.85 0.23
C ARG A 508 6.72 19.93 -1.13
N ARG A 509 7.25 20.74 -2.03
CA ARG A 509 6.93 20.70 -3.46
C ARG A 509 8.18 20.34 -4.26
N PHE A 510 8.00 19.52 -5.28
CA PHE A 510 9.08 19.11 -6.16
C PHE A 510 8.62 19.05 -7.62
N MET A 511 9.48 19.52 -8.52
CA MET A 511 9.28 19.44 -9.96
C MET A 511 10.44 18.67 -10.58
N THR A 512 10.14 17.63 -11.35
CA THR A 512 11.11 16.65 -11.87
C THR A 512 10.85 16.42 -13.36
N THR A 513 11.90 16.40 -14.17
CA THR A 513 11.80 15.88 -15.54
C THR A 513 11.68 14.35 -15.53
N HIS A 514 10.90 13.79 -16.45
CA HIS A 514 10.92 12.38 -16.80
C HIS A 514 11.32 12.26 -18.26
N CYS A 515 12.28 11.41 -18.61
CA CYS A 515 12.80 11.23 -19.97
C CYS A 515 13.07 9.74 -20.21
N ASP A 516 13.15 9.34 -21.47
CA ASP A 516 13.57 8.01 -21.95
C ASP A 516 12.76 6.80 -21.41
N ASP A 517 11.61 7.07 -20.78
CA ASP A 517 10.67 6.06 -20.29
C ASP A 517 9.73 5.58 -21.41
N VAL A 518 9.84 4.31 -21.77
CA VAL A 518 9.02 3.65 -22.80
C VAL A 518 7.56 3.45 -22.34
N GLU A 519 7.26 3.55 -21.04
CA GLU A 519 5.91 3.47 -20.48
C GLU A 519 5.29 4.85 -20.14
N ASP A 520 6.01 5.97 -20.27
CA ASP A 520 5.41 7.28 -19.96
C ASP A 520 4.46 7.77 -21.06
N GLU A 521 3.19 7.41 -20.92
CA GLU A 521 2.05 7.96 -21.66
C GLU A 521 2.06 9.49 -21.83
N MET A 522 2.68 10.23 -20.91
CA MET A 522 2.68 11.70 -20.88
C MET A 522 3.94 12.33 -21.50
N ALA A 523 4.86 11.54 -22.07
CA ALA A 523 5.93 12.05 -22.91
C ALA A 523 5.37 12.90 -24.06
N TYR A 524 5.95 14.09 -24.28
CA TYR A 524 5.37 15.10 -25.16
C TYR A 524 5.15 14.60 -26.60
N TRP A 525 6.13 13.90 -27.17
CA TRP A 525 6.04 13.32 -28.53
C TRP A 525 4.81 12.42 -28.71
N ARG A 526 4.43 11.63 -27.69
CA ARG A 526 3.26 10.73 -27.76
C ARG A 526 1.95 11.52 -27.78
N LYS A 527 1.77 12.43 -26.82
CA LYS A 527 0.53 13.21 -26.71
C LYS A 527 0.35 14.20 -27.86
N GLN A 528 1.43 14.59 -28.54
CA GLN A 528 1.41 15.42 -29.74
C GLN A 528 1.48 14.62 -31.06
N SER A 529 1.64 13.28 -30.99
CA SER A 529 1.77 12.37 -32.14
C SER A 529 2.89 12.76 -33.14
N ILE A 530 4.05 13.15 -32.59
CA ILE A 530 5.26 13.50 -33.36
C ILE A 530 6.10 12.23 -33.56
N THR A 531 6.66 12.05 -34.76
CA THR A 531 7.66 11.01 -35.04
C THR A 531 8.90 11.20 -34.15
N TYR A 532 9.32 10.14 -33.45
CA TYR A 532 10.56 10.12 -32.69
C TYR A 532 11.67 9.36 -33.46
N PRO A 533 12.92 9.84 -33.50
CA PRO A 533 13.36 11.13 -32.98
C PRO A 533 12.79 12.28 -33.83
N SER A 534 12.28 13.32 -33.16
CA SER A 534 12.04 14.61 -33.80
C SER A 534 13.37 15.37 -33.81
N ASP A 535 13.72 16.03 -34.92
CA ASP A 535 14.98 16.74 -35.06
C ASP A 535 15.27 17.64 -33.85
N HIS A 536 16.47 17.48 -33.27
CA HIS A 536 16.92 18.27 -32.13
C HIS A 536 17.37 19.65 -32.60
N PHE A 537 16.44 20.46 -33.09
CA PHE A 537 16.67 21.85 -33.46
C PHE A 537 17.33 22.57 -32.27
N ARG A 538 18.62 22.85 -32.39
CA ARG A 538 19.35 23.64 -31.40
C ARG A 538 18.76 25.06 -31.46
N ASN A 539 18.90 25.83 -30.38
CA ASN A 539 18.14 27.07 -30.26
C ASN A 539 19.07 28.30 -30.22
N LEU A 540 19.02 29.10 -31.29
CA LEU A 540 19.84 30.31 -31.46
C LEU A 540 19.56 31.42 -30.41
N ASP A 541 18.30 31.57 -29.98
CA ASP A 541 17.94 32.44 -28.83
C ASP A 541 18.69 31.98 -27.56
N TYR A 542 18.71 30.67 -27.30
CA TYR A 542 19.44 30.07 -26.18
C TYR A 542 20.96 30.19 -26.32
N ARG A 543 21.56 30.08 -27.52
CA ARG A 543 22.99 30.43 -27.72
C ARG A 543 23.27 31.84 -27.21
N THR A 544 22.41 32.80 -27.52
CA THR A 544 22.59 34.21 -27.12
C THR A 544 22.54 34.39 -25.60
N VAL A 545 21.57 33.74 -24.94
CA VAL A 545 21.45 33.76 -23.47
C VAL A 545 22.61 33.02 -22.80
N LEU A 546 23.00 31.85 -23.32
CA LEU A 546 24.13 31.05 -22.86
C LEU A 546 25.48 31.77 -23.04
N ALA A 547 25.65 32.54 -24.12
CA ALA A 547 26.84 33.34 -24.37
C ALA A 547 27.06 34.41 -23.29
N THR A 548 26.00 35.10 -22.83
CA THR A 548 26.14 36.11 -21.76
C THR A 548 26.49 35.47 -20.41
N TRP A 549 25.94 34.29 -20.11
CA TRP A 549 26.37 33.47 -18.96
C TRP A 549 27.83 33.02 -19.07
N ALA A 550 28.27 32.58 -20.26
CA ALA A 550 29.64 32.12 -20.47
C ALA A 550 30.67 33.26 -20.40
N ILE A 551 30.32 34.46 -20.85
CA ILE A 551 31.14 35.66 -20.66
C ILE A 551 31.36 35.94 -19.16
N ALA A 552 30.30 35.87 -18.33
CA ALA A 552 30.41 36.02 -16.89
C ALA A 552 31.16 34.85 -16.19
N LEU A 553 31.11 33.65 -16.75
CA LEU A 553 31.89 32.49 -16.30
C LEU A 553 33.40 32.69 -16.51
N VAL A 554 33.76 33.29 -17.65
CA VAL A 554 35.14 33.42 -18.17
C VAL A 554 35.74 34.82 -17.91
N GLU A 555 35.01 35.71 -17.24
CA GLU A 555 35.40 37.11 -17.00
C GLU A 555 36.84 37.23 -16.43
N ASP A 556 37.69 38.01 -17.13
CA ASP A 556 39.11 38.18 -16.83
C ASP A 556 39.34 39.08 -15.62
N THR A 557 40.30 38.72 -14.78
CA THR A 557 40.69 39.46 -13.57
C THR A 557 41.59 40.67 -13.88
N ASN A 558 41.45 41.27 -15.06
CA ASN A 558 42.34 42.27 -15.66
C ASN A 558 43.79 41.76 -15.75
N GLY A 559 43.98 40.59 -16.39
CA GLY A 559 45.31 39.99 -16.61
C GLY A 559 46.02 39.49 -15.35
N LYS A 560 45.31 39.32 -14.22
CA LYS A 560 45.90 38.82 -12.95
C LYS A 560 45.88 37.29 -12.82
N GLY A 561 45.66 36.59 -13.94
CA GLY A 561 45.58 35.14 -14.01
C GLY A 561 44.14 34.60 -13.91
N PRO A 562 44.00 33.27 -13.91
CA PRO A 562 42.69 32.62 -14.00
C PRO A 562 41.82 32.91 -12.79
N ASN A 563 40.53 33.16 -13.04
CA ASN A 563 39.56 33.42 -12.00
C ASN A 563 39.29 32.15 -11.15
N GLY A 564 38.72 32.33 -9.96
CA GLY A 564 38.54 31.22 -9.00
C GLY A 564 37.64 30.09 -9.51
N LEU A 565 36.75 30.38 -10.46
CA LEU A 565 35.80 29.43 -11.05
C LEU A 565 36.41 28.69 -12.25
N GLN A 566 37.16 29.38 -13.12
CA GLN A 566 37.98 28.75 -14.16
C GLN A 566 38.92 27.68 -13.58
N ARG A 567 39.60 27.99 -12.47
CA ARG A 567 40.47 27.06 -11.75
C ARG A 567 39.73 25.90 -11.06
N LEU A 568 38.45 26.05 -10.76
CA LEU A 568 37.63 24.94 -10.27
C LEU A 568 37.20 24.05 -11.43
N LEU A 569 36.79 24.63 -12.55
CA LEU A 569 36.41 23.91 -13.78
C LEU A 569 37.57 23.10 -14.36
N SER A 570 38.81 23.62 -14.33
CA SER A 570 40.00 22.88 -14.77
C SER A 570 40.30 21.62 -13.94
N GLN A 571 39.69 21.45 -12.77
CA GLN A 571 39.82 20.24 -11.94
C GLN A 571 38.81 19.14 -12.33
N PHE A 572 37.70 19.51 -12.96
CA PHE A 572 36.69 18.56 -13.46
C PHE A 572 37.02 17.99 -14.85
N ILE A 573 38.09 18.48 -15.52
CA ILE A 573 38.58 17.90 -16.78
C ILE A 573 38.81 16.40 -16.61
N TRP A 574 38.09 15.61 -17.42
CA TRP A 574 37.98 14.17 -17.24
C TRP A 574 39.28 13.45 -17.62
N ARG A 575 39.57 12.37 -16.88
CA ARG A 575 40.80 11.59 -16.98
C ARG A 575 40.43 10.12 -17.12
N MET A 576 41.17 9.40 -17.96
CA MET A 576 40.95 8.01 -18.42
C MET A 576 40.67 6.97 -17.31
N TYR A 577 41.00 7.26 -16.05
CA TYR A 577 40.91 6.34 -14.91
C TYR A 577 39.96 6.78 -13.78
N SER A 578 39.18 7.86 -13.95
CA SER A 578 38.28 8.37 -12.90
C SER A 578 36.81 8.39 -13.34
N PHE A 579 36.09 7.30 -13.06
CA PHE A 579 34.65 7.17 -13.37
C PHE A 579 33.73 7.66 -12.24
N ASP A 580 34.21 7.72 -10.99
CA ASP A 580 33.42 8.08 -9.81
C ASP A 580 33.28 9.61 -9.58
N THR A 581 34.13 10.41 -10.23
CA THR A 581 34.09 11.87 -10.15
C THR A 581 33.11 12.48 -11.17
N PRO A 582 32.47 13.62 -10.86
CA PRO A 582 31.76 14.40 -11.87
C PRO A 582 32.73 14.95 -12.93
N THR A 583 32.28 15.06 -14.18
CA THR A 583 33.09 15.57 -15.29
C THR A 583 32.89 17.07 -15.53
N LEU A 584 33.70 17.64 -16.43
CA LEU A 584 33.56 19.03 -16.87
C LEU A 584 32.22 19.25 -17.58
N ALA A 585 31.78 18.31 -18.41
CA ALA A 585 30.48 18.42 -19.07
C ALA A 585 29.33 18.43 -18.05
N GLU A 586 29.33 17.50 -17.08
CA GLU A 586 28.35 17.50 -15.97
C GLU A 586 28.39 18.81 -15.17
N ALA A 587 29.57 19.34 -14.87
CA ALA A 587 29.73 20.60 -14.13
C ALA A 587 29.16 21.80 -14.90
N LEU A 588 29.42 21.91 -16.21
CA LEU A 588 28.88 22.98 -17.06
C LEU A 588 27.36 22.85 -17.24
N SER A 589 26.84 21.64 -17.43
CA SER A 589 25.39 21.39 -17.46
C SER A 589 24.70 21.78 -16.14
N VAL A 590 25.28 21.45 -14.98
CA VAL A 590 24.72 21.85 -13.68
C VAL A 590 24.73 23.37 -13.50
N LEU A 591 25.84 24.05 -13.84
CA LEU A 591 25.99 25.50 -13.67
C LEU A 591 25.08 26.32 -14.60
N SER A 592 24.78 25.84 -15.80
CA SER A 592 23.81 26.46 -16.73
C SER A 592 22.36 26.09 -16.44
N SER A 593 22.09 25.07 -15.63
CA SER A 593 20.74 24.51 -15.45
C SER A 593 19.71 25.49 -14.87
N SER A 594 20.16 26.49 -14.10
CA SER A 594 19.32 27.59 -13.61
C SER A 594 18.93 28.59 -14.72
N LEU A 595 19.86 28.86 -15.64
CA LEU A 595 19.62 29.67 -16.84
C LEU A 595 18.65 28.95 -17.79
N LEU A 596 18.87 27.67 -18.04
CA LEU A 596 18.00 26.79 -18.84
C LEU A 596 16.55 26.79 -18.33
N MET A 597 16.39 26.79 -17.00
CA MET A 597 15.10 26.93 -16.33
C MET A 597 14.47 28.33 -16.54
N GLN A 598 15.23 29.41 -16.32
CA GLN A 598 14.77 30.79 -16.57
C GLN A 598 14.33 31.00 -18.02
N SER A 599 15.07 30.45 -18.99
CA SER A 599 14.75 30.48 -20.41
C SER A 599 13.43 29.79 -20.79
N SER A 600 12.80 29.04 -19.88
CA SER A 600 11.47 28.44 -20.07
C SER A 600 10.33 29.14 -19.32
N MET A 601 10.60 30.27 -18.63
CA MET A 601 9.61 30.99 -17.85
C MET A 601 8.68 31.83 -18.73
N SER A 602 7.39 31.48 -18.74
CA SER A 602 6.37 32.10 -19.60
C SER A 602 6.63 31.92 -21.10
N THR A 603 7.33 30.86 -21.51
CA THR A 603 7.56 30.51 -22.92
C THR A 603 6.61 29.43 -23.40
N SER A 604 6.57 29.20 -24.72
CA SER A 604 5.77 28.16 -25.37
C SER A 604 6.04 26.77 -24.81
N THR A 605 4.97 26.07 -24.41
CA THR A 605 4.99 24.67 -23.93
C THR A 605 5.06 23.61 -25.04
N VAL A 606 5.23 24.06 -26.28
CA VAL A 606 5.35 23.26 -27.51
C VAL A 606 6.69 23.53 -28.20
N HIS A 607 7.11 22.60 -29.07
CA HIS A 607 8.43 22.61 -29.72
C HIS A 607 8.62 23.68 -30.82
N TYR A 608 7.55 24.36 -31.24
CA TYR A 608 7.54 25.34 -32.32
C TYR A 608 6.92 26.67 -31.87
N TRP A 609 7.28 27.76 -32.54
CA TRP A 609 6.70 29.08 -32.31
C TRP A 609 5.74 29.46 -33.44
N ASN A 610 4.45 29.58 -33.13
CA ASN A 610 3.38 29.77 -34.13
C ASN A 610 2.95 31.24 -34.32
N TYR A 611 3.73 32.20 -33.81
CA TYR A 611 3.41 33.62 -33.84
C TYR A 611 4.45 34.39 -34.66
N SER A 612 4.00 35.36 -35.46
CA SER A 612 4.89 36.21 -36.28
C SER A 612 5.74 37.18 -35.47
N ALA A 613 5.34 37.48 -34.22
CA ALA A 613 6.13 38.25 -33.27
C ALA A 613 6.87 37.32 -32.31
N MET A 614 8.16 37.57 -32.04
CA MET A 614 8.98 36.81 -31.08
C MET A 614 8.53 37.00 -29.62
N GLN A 615 7.80 38.08 -29.34
CA GLN A 615 7.20 38.40 -28.05
C GLN A 615 5.72 38.80 -28.24
N LEU A 616 4.87 38.36 -27.33
CA LEU A 616 3.44 38.67 -27.24
C LEU A 616 3.21 39.71 -26.13
N ASP A 617 2.55 40.82 -26.47
CA ASP A 617 2.07 41.80 -25.51
C ASP A 617 0.64 42.26 -25.87
N PRO A 618 -0.39 41.92 -25.07
CA PRO A 618 -0.34 41.05 -23.90
C PRO A 618 -0.04 39.58 -24.27
N GLY A 619 0.46 38.81 -23.30
CA GLY A 619 0.65 37.36 -23.44
C GLY A 619 -0.67 36.57 -23.49
N GLU A 620 -0.60 35.34 -23.99
CA GLU A 620 -1.76 34.45 -24.22
C GLU A 620 -1.77 33.25 -23.24
N TRP A 621 -2.95 32.68 -22.99
CA TRP A 621 -3.10 31.43 -22.21
C TRP A 621 -3.20 30.22 -23.15
N VAL A 622 -2.06 29.57 -23.40
CA VAL A 622 -1.95 28.39 -24.28
C VAL A 622 -2.25 27.12 -23.49
N SER A 623 -3.08 26.23 -24.05
CA SER A 623 -3.42 24.94 -23.47
C SER A 623 -2.37 23.86 -23.74
N PHE A 624 -2.22 22.92 -22.81
CA PHE A 624 -1.41 21.71 -22.96
C PHE A 624 -2.07 20.50 -22.28
N ASN A 625 -1.72 19.31 -22.75
CA ASN A 625 -2.24 18.05 -22.22
C ASN A 625 -1.58 17.71 -20.88
N ALA A 626 -2.39 17.44 -19.85
CA ALA A 626 -1.92 17.03 -18.55
C ALA A 626 -2.68 15.81 -18.02
N SER A 627 -2.10 15.18 -17.00
CA SER A 627 -2.75 14.13 -16.22
C SER A 627 -2.47 14.38 -14.74
N ARG A 628 -3.51 14.43 -13.93
CA ARG A 628 -3.45 14.90 -12.55
C ARG A 628 -4.06 13.87 -11.63
N LYS A 629 -3.54 13.75 -10.41
CA LYS A 629 -4.18 13.03 -9.31
C LYS A 629 -4.12 13.84 -8.03
N TYR A 630 -5.28 13.99 -7.38
CA TYR A 630 -5.41 14.63 -6.09
C TYR A 630 -5.34 13.59 -4.96
N GLN A 631 -4.77 13.95 -3.82
CA GLN A 631 -4.90 13.23 -2.57
C GLN A 631 -6.25 13.63 -1.94
N GLN A 632 -7.14 12.66 -1.79
CA GLN A 632 -8.48 12.86 -1.25
C GLN A 632 -8.87 11.72 -0.31
N TYR A 633 -9.86 11.95 0.53
CA TYR A 633 -10.43 10.93 1.40
C TYR A 633 -11.17 9.87 0.56
N ARG A 634 -10.74 8.60 0.63
CA ARG A 634 -11.26 7.51 -0.22
C ARG A 634 -11.35 6.18 0.52
N SER A 635 -12.47 5.46 0.33
CA SER A 635 -12.66 4.09 0.85
C SER A 635 -11.93 3.03 -0.01
N GLY A 636 -11.81 1.81 0.50
CA GLY A 636 -11.01 0.71 -0.07
C GLY A 636 -9.69 0.48 0.68
N SER A 637 -8.90 -0.53 0.30
CA SER A 637 -7.60 -0.82 0.92
C SER A 637 -6.54 0.29 0.71
N THR A 638 -5.56 0.39 1.61
CA THR A 638 -4.28 1.11 1.43
C THR A 638 -3.18 0.20 0.88
N SER A 639 -3.28 -1.11 1.15
CA SER A 639 -2.19 -2.08 0.98
C SER A 639 -2.76 -3.45 0.63
N ASP A 640 -2.04 -4.24 -0.17
CA ASP A 640 -2.60 -5.44 -0.80
C ASP A 640 -3.03 -6.53 0.21
N TRP A 641 -2.31 -6.67 1.32
CA TRP A 641 -2.65 -7.62 2.39
C TRP A 641 -4.04 -7.38 3.01
N GLN A 642 -4.56 -6.15 2.97
CA GLN A 642 -5.89 -5.82 3.45
C GLN A 642 -7.00 -6.41 2.57
N GLY A 643 -6.67 -6.99 1.41
CA GLY A 643 -7.59 -7.75 0.58
C GLY A 643 -8.33 -8.87 1.33
N ILE A 644 -7.71 -9.44 2.38
CA ILE A 644 -8.32 -10.46 3.25
C ILE A 644 -9.61 -9.95 3.91
N PHE A 645 -9.70 -8.66 4.23
CA PHE A 645 -10.88 -8.08 4.88
C PHE A 645 -12.14 -8.05 4.01
N TYR A 646 -12.04 -8.22 2.69
CA TYR A 646 -13.22 -8.40 1.83
C TYR A 646 -13.98 -9.70 2.16
N ILE A 647 -13.24 -10.76 2.54
CA ILE A 647 -13.84 -12.04 2.98
C ILE A 647 -14.60 -11.83 4.29
N VAL A 648 -14.02 -11.04 5.21
CA VAL A 648 -14.65 -10.71 6.51
C VAL A 648 -16.00 -10.01 6.31
N LEU A 649 -16.04 -8.95 5.49
CA LEU A 649 -17.29 -8.24 5.19
C LEU A 649 -18.32 -9.14 4.48
N ALA A 650 -17.87 -9.98 3.54
CA ALA A 650 -18.75 -10.91 2.82
C ALA A 650 -19.38 -11.99 3.73
N VAL A 651 -18.60 -12.56 4.66
CA VAL A 651 -19.10 -13.58 5.62
C VAL A 651 -20.10 -12.99 6.60
N VAL A 652 -19.85 -11.78 7.12
CA VAL A 652 -20.80 -11.10 8.02
C VAL A 652 -22.10 -10.74 7.29
N LEU A 653 -22.02 -10.24 6.05
CA LEU A 653 -23.19 -10.02 5.20
C LEU A 653 -23.97 -11.32 4.95
N ALA A 654 -23.30 -12.40 4.57
CA ALA A 654 -23.94 -13.69 4.34
C ALA A 654 -24.64 -14.25 5.59
N GLY A 655 -24.00 -14.12 6.77
CA GLY A 655 -24.58 -14.49 8.06
C GLY A 655 -25.86 -13.70 8.38
N ASN A 656 -25.82 -12.37 8.22
CA ASN A 656 -26.97 -11.50 8.46
C ASN A 656 -28.14 -11.80 7.48
N VAL A 657 -27.85 -11.96 6.18
CA VAL A 657 -28.86 -12.36 5.18
C VAL A 657 -29.48 -13.71 5.53
N TYR A 658 -28.68 -14.70 5.93
CA TYR A 658 -29.17 -16.03 6.32
C TYR A 658 -30.07 -15.95 7.57
N CYS A 659 -29.70 -15.19 8.59
CA CYS A 659 -30.53 -14.96 9.77
C CYS A 659 -31.84 -14.22 9.42
N LEU A 660 -31.80 -13.20 8.56
CA LEU A 660 -33.00 -12.49 8.11
C LEU A 660 -33.97 -13.42 7.35
N VAL A 661 -33.47 -14.20 6.39
CA VAL A 661 -34.26 -15.22 5.67
C VAL A 661 -34.85 -16.25 6.65
N TYR A 662 -34.08 -16.67 7.65
CA TYR A 662 -34.56 -17.57 8.69
C TYR A 662 -35.72 -16.97 9.49
N PHE A 663 -35.60 -15.73 10.00
CA PHE A 663 -36.68 -15.09 10.77
C PHE A 663 -37.93 -14.79 9.92
N LEU A 664 -37.75 -14.40 8.65
CA LEU A 664 -38.88 -14.18 7.72
C LEU A 664 -39.68 -15.45 7.44
N ARG A 665 -39.00 -16.60 7.35
CA ARG A 665 -39.61 -17.95 7.25
C ARG A 665 -40.20 -18.42 8.57
N ASN A 666 -39.56 -18.10 9.70
CA ASN A 666 -39.85 -18.63 11.03
C ASN A 666 -40.40 -17.54 11.98
N ARG A 667 -41.53 -16.92 11.61
CA ARG A 667 -42.14 -15.76 12.31
C ARG A 667 -42.65 -16.00 13.75
N GLU A 668 -42.52 -17.22 14.27
CA GLU A 668 -42.86 -17.58 15.64
C GLU A 668 -41.57 -17.74 16.44
N LEU A 669 -41.31 -16.80 17.34
CA LEU A 669 -40.12 -16.83 18.18
C LEU A 669 -40.38 -17.77 19.38
N LEU A 670 -39.46 -18.68 19.65
CA LEU A 670 -39.47 -19.51 20.85
C LEU A 670 -38.67 -18.84 21.97
N VAL A 671 -38.84 -19.32 23.20
CA VAL A 671 -37.88 -19.08 24.29
C VAL A 671 -36.50 -19.62 23.88
N ASP A 672 -35.48 -18.78 24.04
CA ASP A 672 -34.09 -19.08 23.74
C ASP A 672 -33.48 -19.95 24.84
N VAL A 673 -33.18 -21.22 24.54
CA VAL A 673 -32.52 -22.16 25.49
C VAL A 673 -31.06 -21.82 25.77
N THR A 674 -30.43 -20.93 24.99
CA THR A 674 -29.02 -20.54 25.17
C THR A 674 -28.85 -19.34 26.10
N ASP A 675 -29.92 -18.62 26.46
CA ASP A 675 -29.89 -17.61 27.52
C ASP A 675 -29.63 -18.29 28.87
N PRO A 676 -28.56 -17.90 29.61
CA PRO A 676 -28.25 -18.42 30.94
C PRO A 676 -29.45 -18.47 31.91
N LYS A 677 -30.39 -17.52 31.81
CA LYS A 677 -31.59 -17.49 32.66
C LYS A 677 -32.55 -18.63 32.33
N ASN A 678 -32.75 -18.90 31.05
CA ASN A 678 -33.66 -19.94 30.57
C ASN A 678 -33.03 -21.33 30.71
N SER A 679 -31.74 -21.48 30.41
CA SER A 679 -31.01 -22.74 30.62
C SER A 679 -30.91 -23.12 32.10
N PHE A 680 -30.66 -22.16 33.01
CA PHE A 680 -30.68 -22.42 34.45
C PHE A 680 -32.08 -22.84 34.93
N ALA A 681 -33.13 -22.15 34.50
CA ALA A 681 -34.51 -22.53 34.82
C ALA A 681 -34.87 -23.93 34.29
N LEU A 682 -34.47 -24.27 33.06
CA LEU A 682 -34.69 -25.61 32.48
C LEU A 682 -33.89 -26.70 33.19
N ALA A 683 -32.65 -26.43 33.61
CA ALA A 683 -31.83 -27.36 34.38
C ALA A 683 -32.44 -27.63 35.77
N MET A 684 -32.84 -26.58 36.49
CA MET A 684 -33.48 -26.70 37.82
C MET A 684 -34.83 -27.42 37.80
N ASN A 685 -35.53 -27.44 36.65
CA ASN A 685 -36.77 -28.20 36.46
C ASN A 685 -36.56 -29.57 35.79
N SER A 686 -35.31 -29.96 35.49
CA SER A 686 -35.00 -31.24 34.85
C SER A 686 -34.74 -32.36 35.86
N PRO A 687 -35.19 -33.61 35.59
CA PRO A 687 -34.88 -34.75 36.44
C PRO A 687 -33.38 -35.09 36.40
N PHE A 688 -32.87 -35.70 37.47
CA PHE A 688 -31.49 -36.19 37.50
C PHE A 688 -31.25 -37.21 36.37
N SER A 689 -30.14 -37.04 35.64
CA SER A 689 -29.72 -37.90 34.54
C SER A 689 -28.39 -38.59 34.87
N SER A 690 -28.31 -39.90 34.60
CA SER A 690 -27.10 -40.69 34.80
C SER A 690 -25.91 -40.18 34.00
N LYS A 691 -26.18 -39.47 32.88
CA LYS A 691 -25.17 -38.94 31.96
C LYS A 691 -24.38 -37.73 32.50
N LEU A 692 -24.76 -37.19 33.66
CA LEU A 692 -24.07 -36.07 34.34
C LEU A 692 -23.40 -36.49 35.66
N LEU A 693 -23.29 -37.80 35.95
CA LEU A 693 -22.55 -38.31 37.10
C LEU A 693 -21.10 -37.79 37.11
N GLY A 694 -20.67 -37.21 38.24
CA GLY A 694 -19.34 -36.63 38.42
C GLY A 694 -19.21 -35.14 38.06
N ALA A 695 -20.21 -34.49 37.44
CA ALA A 695 -20.16 -33.07 37.08
C ALA A 695 -20.36 -32.09 38.28
N CYS A 696 -20.11 -32.54 39.50
CA CYS A 696 -20.41 -31.83 40.75
C CYS A 696 -19.48 -30.62 40.95
N GLY A 697 -20.04 -29.41 40.94
CA GLY A 697 -19.31 -28.16 41.17
C GLY A 697 -18.45 -27.69 39.98
N GLY A 698 -17.63 -28.58 39.40
CA GLY A 698 -16.77 -28.28 38.25
C GLY A 698 -17.48 -28.19 36.89
N GLY A 699 -18.72 -28.67 36.78
CA GLY A 699 -19.48 -28.72 35.54
C GLY A 699 -19.12 -29.90 34.62
N PRO A 700 -19.78 -30.02 33.44
CA PRO A 700 -19.64 -31.17 32.57
C PRO A 700 -18.33 -31.17 31.76
N LEU A 701 -17.68 -32.33 31.68
CA LEU A 701 -16.40 -32.52 31.00
C LEU A 701 -16.42 -33.67 29.98
N GLY A 702 -15.55 -33.59 28.97
CA GLY A 702 -15.37 -34.66 27.98
C GLY A 702 -16.66 -35.03 27.25
N GLU A 703 -17.01 -36.32 27.26
CA GLU A 703 -18.19 -36.85 26.56
C GLU A 703 -19.52 -36.29 27.09
N GLN A 704 -19.58 -35.86 28.36
CA GLN A 704 -20.78 -35.25 28.97
C GLN A 704 -21.26 -34.01 28.19
N LEU A 705 -20.32 -33.29 27.55
CA LEU A 705 -20.61 -32.11 26.73
C LEU A 705 -21.31 -32.45 25.40
N ASN A 706 -21.21 -33.70 24.92
CA ASN A 706 -21.73 -34.18 23.64
C ASN A 706 -23.09 -34.91 23.78
N VAL A 707 -23.53 -35.19 25.00
CA VAL A 707 -24.83 -35.81 25.30
C VAL A 707 -25.96 -34.95 24.71
N LYS A 708 -26.92 -35.59 24.02
CA LYS A 708 -28.03 -34.91 23.35
C LYS A 708 -29.26 -34.81 24.24
N TRP A 709 -29.72 -33.59 24.46
CA TRP A 709 -30.86 -33.22 25.28
C TRP A 709 -32.05 -32.82 24.40
N ASN A 710 -33.20 -33.44 24.63
CA ASN A 710 -34.49 -33.02 24.05
C ASN A 710 -35.22 -32.11 25.04
N LEU A 711 -36.08 -31.22 24.53
CA LEU A 711 -37.09 -30.53 25.32
C LEU A 711 -38.35 -31.40 25.36
N GLU A 712 -38.69 -31.90 26.55
CA GLU A 712 -39.91 -32.67 26.81
C GLU A 712 -40.90 -31.83 27.65
N ARG A 713 -42.18 -32.22 27.63
CA ARG A 713 -43.27 -31.51 28.31
C ARG A 713 -44.08 -32.49 29.16
N ASN A 714 -44.28 -32.16 30.42
CA ASN A 714 -45.16 -32.94 31.31
C ASN A 714 -46.62 -32.51 31.15
N GLU A 715 -47.52 -33.34 31.68
CA GLU A 715 -48.98 -33.13 31.64
C GLU A 715 -49.38 -31.78 32.27
N ASN A 716 -48.69 -31.37 33.33
CA ASN A 716 -48.83 -30.07 34.00
C ASN A 716 -48.21 -28.89 33.21
N GLU A 717 -48.16 -28.96 31.87
CA GLU A 717 -47.62 -27.96 30.94
C GLU A 717 -46.12 -27.57 31.07
N HIS A 718 -45.44 -27.94 32.16
CA HIS A 718 -44.02 -27.66 32.44
C HIS A 718 -43.07 -28.33 31.43
N PHE A 719 -42.00 -27.62 31.09
CA PHE A 719 -40.95 -28.08 30.16
C PHE A 719 -39.66 -28.41 30.90
N TYR A 720 -38.97 -29.47 30.46
CA TYR A 720 -37.73 -29.96 31.06
C TYR A 720 -36.81 -30.56 29.99
N LEU A 721 -35.57 -30.83 30.37
CA LEU A 721 -34.57 -31.50 29.53
C LEU A 721 -34.46 -32.99 29.87
N ARG A 722 -34.29 -33.83 28.85
CA ARG A 722 -34.04 -35.27 29.01
C ARG A 722 -32.97 -35.74 28.02
N ALA A 723 -32.07 -36.62 28.47
CA ALA A 723 -31.05 -37.21 27.61
C ALA A 723 -31.66 -38.25 26.66
N LYS A 724 -31.39 -38.12 25.35
CA LYS A 724 -32.02 -38.95 24.31
C LYS A 724 -31.76 -40.46 24.48
N GLU A 725 -30.60 -40.84 24.99
CA GLU A 725 -30.25 -42.26 25.20
C GLU A 725 -31.02 -42.89 26.38
N GLU A 726 -31.43 -42.08 27.37
CA GLU A 726 -32.25 -42.57 28.49
C GLU A 726 -33.70 -42.82 28.04
N TYR A 727 -34.17 -42.11 27.01
CA TYR A 727 -35.47 -42.37 26.36
C TYR A 727 -35.49 -43.76 25.70
N GLU A 728 -34.51 -44.05 24.83
CA GLU A 728 -34.40 -45.34 24.12
C GLU A 728 -34.25 -46.53 25.10
N HIS A 729 -33.55 -46.35 26.22
CA HIS A 729 -33.46 -47.37 27.27
C HIS A 729 -34.78 -47.56 28.02
N THR A 730 -35.55 -46.49 28.26
CA THR A 730 -36.85 -46.56 28.95
C THR A 730 -37.87 -47.34 28.11
N GLU A 731 -38.10 -46.94 26.85
CA GLU A 731 -39.00 -47.67 25.93
C GLU A 731 -38.57 -49.12 25.75
N GLY A 732 -37.27 -49.37 25.56
CA GLY A 732 -36.72 -50.71 25.42
C GLY A 732 -36.95 -51.60 26.65
N SER A 733 -37.09 -51.01 27.85
CA SER A 733 -37.42 -51.73 29.08
C SER A 733 -38.93 -52.01 29.21
N GLU A 734 -39.79 -51.05 28.89
CA GLU A 734 -41.26 -51.21 28.94
C GLU A 734 -41.75 -52.22 27.91
N LEU A 735 -41.25 -52.13 26.67
CA LEU A 735 -41.56 -53.09 25.61
C LEU A 735 -41.15 -54.52 26.02
N ARG A 736 -40.00 -54.67 26.67
CA ARG A 736 -39.49 -55.96 27.17
C ARG A 736 -40.28 -56.46 28.40
N SER A 737 -40.85 -55.56 29.20
CA SER A 737 -41.75 -55.88 30.31
C SER A 737 -43.12 -56.37 29.81
N ARG A 738 -43.74 -55.63 28.87
CA ARG A 738 -44.97 -56.05 28.18
C ARG A 738 -44.80 -57.40 27.47
N HIS A 739 -43.64 -57.65 26.86
CA HIS A 739 -43.35 -58.94 26.22
C HIS A 739 -43.23 -60.11 27.22
N LYS A 740 -42.85 -59.85 28.48
CA LYS A 740 -42.86 -60.87 29.55
C LYS A 740 -44.26 -61.14 30.07
N LEU A 741 -45.07 -60.10 30.28
CA LEU A 741 -46.47 -60.24 30.74
C LEU A 741 -47.32 -61.07 29.76
N ASN A 742 -47.12 -60.88 28.45
CA ASN A 742 -47.79 -61.69 27.42
C ASN A 742 -47.23 -63.11 27.27
N ALA A 743 -46.10 -63.44 27.90
CA ALA A 743 -45.49 -64.78 27.89
C ALA A 743 -45.87 -65.64 29.10
N SER A 744 -46.62 -65.09 30.06
CA SER A 744 -47.10 -65.77 31.28
C SER A 744 -48.62 -65.93 31.29
N GLY A 745 -49.22 -66.34 30.17
CA GLY A 745 -50.58 -66.88 30.14
C GLY A 745 -50.61 -68.30 30.75
N PRO A 746 -51.73 -68.72 31.36
CA PRO A 746 -51.80 -70.04 32.00
C PRO A 746 -51.82 -71.17 30.95
N ASN A 747 -50.97 -72.18 31.15
CA ASN A 747 -51.11 -73.45 30.45
C ASN A 747 -52.40 -74.13 30.93
N VAL A 748 -53.36 -74.36 30.02
CA VAL A 748 -54.39 -75.37 30.19
C VAL A 748 -53.87 -76.64 29.55
N SER A 749 -53.79 -77.72 30.33
CA SER A 749 -53.50 -79.07 29.85
C SER A 749 -54.78 -79.91 29.85
N GLU A 750 -54.85 -80.86 28.92
CA GLU A 750 -55.53 -82.14 29.18
C GLU A 750 -54.71 -82.98 30.17
#